data_AF-I7LG99-F1
#
_entry.id   AF-I7LG99-F1
#
_cell.length_a   1.000
_cell.length_b   1.000
_cell.length_c   1.000
_cell.angle_alpha   90.00
_cell.angle_beta   90.00
_cell.angle_gamma   90.00
#
_symmetry.space_group_name_H-M   'P 1'
#
loop_
_entity.id
_entity.type
_entity.pdbx_description
1 polymer ?
#
loop_
_entity_poly.entity_id
_entity_poly.type
_entity_poly.pdbx_seq_one_letter_code
_entity_poly.pdbx_strand_id
1 'polypeptide(L)'
;MKKYMIKNKNKFREVVVYEDDELRLRKELKEKLEKYFIFPPCVFSFIKGRSAKDAIILAKEYINQYDYFFKCDIKDFFPSINIEKLLNLLRKRVNDVKFFKELEKLIIEDNKIADFKGLPLGSPLSPILSNVYLEEFDNYFYKNKKIRYLRFCDDMIFFSNANIYDEIINKLKELGLNLNETKTILGAKGDSVKFLGIIINFKKVRVDDDKMRELASKNLNIPGYYNNLIDNNDLIALLDAVKNKDEEKFISVLSELNKELLNDNVIERLKKKIEVQLGEKHKLAFQYILFNNKDEIIEKLVEENKFYLIEGFEELIRQIENKNKYIREFIKLFSGRKSVYFVTKNGNKDYQKINGEIDDALVKKHFNGLITLAVRLDCENGTSNKLVFDIDCVNDVQKAFNVAKEIKRELMHKGYESYIEFSGKKGYHVWTFFKETIKINLLEKIAKEVLENVNYKDVNIEIKPKENIIVDTENVIKLPLGLHPETCKRTEFLEISSLKDIKLNEYYSYADDNVFFENLRQNYNEAYKIAVNCKVIKYLLENGIRKKHLTHFERLLLLYVFNYIEKGKDFIHFLMSQMDNYSFNITEKFINKAPERPISCKKIREYMKDNDIISECCCKFEIPEGVYSSPILYSDNAEFFKTSVELSIKEVVDEVLKLKSQREELDKKITHLERKLNVLFNILGKDEVNIDIGKLKRIRENEESKWIIDIKF
;
A
#
# COMPACT_ATOMS: atom_id res chain seq x y z
N MET A 1 44.06 15.61 -3.85
CA MET A 1 43.75 14.91 -5.12
C MET A 1 44.98 14.20 -5.64
N LYS A 2 44.83 13.00 -6.22
CA LYS A 2 45.93 12.18 -6.77
C LYS A 2 45.49 11.52 -8.09
N LYS A 3 46.45 11.33 -9.01
CA LYS A 3 46.26 10.59 -10.26
C LYS A 3 46.71 9.14 -10.12
N TYR A 4 45.96 8.22 -10.70
CA TYR A 4 46.29 6.80 -10.73
C TYR A 4 46.15 6.24 -12.14
N MET A 5 47.09 5.38 -12.52
CA MET A 5 46.98 4.61 -13.76
C MET A 5 46.34 3.26 -13.45
N ILE A 6 45.12 3.05 -13.94
CA ILE A 6 44.39 1.79 -13.76
C ILE A 6 44.50 0.98 -15.06
N LYS A 7 44.96 -0.27 -14.94
CA LYS A 7 44.98 -1.22 -16.07
C LYS A 7 43.64 -1.93 -16.17
N ASN A 8 42.97 -1.80 -17.31
CA ASN A 8 41.77 -2.59 -17.63
C ASN A 8 42.01 -3.36 -18.94
N LYS A 9 42.05 -4.69 -18.85
CA LYS A 9 42.51 -5.60 -19.91
C LYS A 9 43.92 -5.20 -20.40
N ASN A 10 44.02 -4.70 -21.64
CA ASN A 10 45.27 -4.28 -22.28
C ASN A 10 45.42 -2.75 -22.40
N LYS A 11 44.52 -1.97 -21.78
CA LYS A 11 44.57 -0.50 -21.84
C LYS A 11 44.81 0.08 -20.44
N PHE A 12 45.69 1.06 -20.38
CA PHE A 12 45.90 1.88 -19.21
C PHE A 12 45.00 3.11 -19.30
N ARG A 13 44.32 3.44 -18.21
CA ARG A 13 43.49 4.65 -18.10
C ARG A 13 43.95 5.46 -16.89
N GLU A 14 44.16 6.74 -17.10
CA GLU A 14 44.38 7.69 -16.01
C GLU A 14 43.03 7.98 -15.33
N VAL A 15 42.99 7.87 -14.00
CA VAL A 15 41.82 8.16 -13.17
C VAL A 15 42.23 9.11 -12.06
N VAL A 16 41.42 10.15 -11.84
CA VAL A 16 41.61 11.16 -10.80
C VAL A 16 40.83 10.73 -9.56
N VAL A 17 41.50 10.81 -8.41
CA VAL A 17 40.91 10.56 -7.08
C VAL A 17 40.99 11.84 -6.26
N TYR A 18 39.88 12.19 -5.63
CA TYR A 18 39.70 13.42 -4.86
C TYR A 18 39.86 13.15 -3.36
N GLU A 19 40.32 14.14 -2.60
CA GLU A 19 40.23 14.07 -1.13
C GLU A 19 38.75 14.15 -0.70
N ASP A 20 38.43 13.70 0.51
CA ASP A 20 37.03 13.55 0.96
C ASP A 20 36.20 14.83 0.85
N ASP A 21 36.74 15.98 1.25
CA ASP A 21 36.04 17.27 1.19
C ASP A 21 35.74 17.70 -0.25
N GLU A 22 36.70 17.51 -1.15
CA GLU A 22 36.57 17.87 -2.57
C GLU A 22 35.65 16.90 -3.32
N LEU A 23 35.66 15.63 -2.91
CA LEU A 23 34.75 14.61 -3.41
C LEU A 23 33.31 14.94 -2.99
N ARG A 24 33.12 15.34 -1.73
CA ARG A 24 31.82 15.73 -1.19
C ARG A 24 31.26 16.95 -1.91
N LEU A 25 32.06 18.01 -2.08
CA LEU A 25 31.66 19.22 -2.80
C LEU A 25 31.20 18.90 -4.24
N ARG A 26 31.96 18.07 -4.98
CA ARG A 26 31.58 17.67 -6.34
C ARG A 26 30.30 16.84 -6.38
N LYS A 27 30.05 15.99 -5.37
CA LYS A 27 28.79 15.23 -5.26
C LYS A 27 27.59 16.16 -4.98
N GLU A 28 27.73 17.12 -4.06
CA GLU A 28 26.67 18.08 -3.74
C GLU A 28 26.31 18.94 -4.97
N LEU A 29 27.32 19.44 -5.69
CA LEU A 29 27.08 20.21 -6.93
C LEU A 29 26.52 19.34 -8.05
N LYS A 30 26.91 18.06 -8.15
CA LYS A 30 26.32 17.09 -9.08
C LYS A 30 24.83 16.93 -8.82
N GLU A 31 24.42 16.71 -7.57
CA GLU A 31 23.01 16.56 -7.19
C GLU A 31 22.21 17.83 -7.45
N LYS A 32 22.80 19.01 -7.21
CA LYS A 32 22.18 20.29 -7.57
C LYS A 32 22.06 20.44 -9.09
N LEU A 33 23.08 20.04 -9.85
CA LEU A 33 23.10 20.12 -11.31
C LEU A 33 22.08 19.18 -11.96
N GLU A 34 21.90 17.97 -11.43
CA GLU A 34 20.91 16.99 -11.89
C GLU A 34 19.49 17.57 -11.96
N LYS A 35 19.17 18.57 -11.13
CA LYS A 35 17.85 19.24 -11.12
C LYS A 35 17.62 20.18 -12.31
N TYR A 36 18.68 20.61 -13.01
CA TYR A 36 18.58 21.53 -14.15
C TYR A 36 18.36 20.82 -15.49
N PHE A 37 18.62 19.50 -15.56
CA PHE A 37 18.64 18.77 -16.83
C PHE A 37 17.66 17.59 -16.82
N ILE A 38 16.90 17.46 -17.90
CA ILE A 38 16.02 16.31 -18.14
C ILE A 38 16.44 15.68 -19.46
N PHE A 39 17.15 14.55 -19.36
CA PHE A 39 17.66 13.87 -20.55
C PHE A 39 16.58 13.02 -21.25
N PRO A 40 16.61 12.97 -22.60
CA PRO A 40 15.66 12.19 -23.35
C PRO A 40 15.78 10.69 -23.02
N PRO A 41 14.73 9.90 -23.25
CA PRO A 41 14.60 8.51 -22.80
C PRO A 41 15.55 7.54 -23.49
N CYS A 42 16.10 7.93 -24.63
CA CYS A 42 17.14 7.19 -25.33
C CYS A 42 18.46 7.13 -24.56
N VAL A 43 18.64 7.92 -23.49
CA VAL A 43 19.87 7.96 -22.69
C VAL A 43 19.71 7.11 -21.43
N PHE A 44 20.56 6.12 -21.22
CA PHE A 44 20.45 5.15 -20.11
C PHE A 44 21.59 5.22 -19.09
N SER A 45 22.69 5.90 -19.41
CA SER A 45 23.83 6.02 -18.52
C SER A 45 23.71 7.20 -17.56
N PHE A 46 24.09 6.97 -16.31
CA PHE A 46 24.25 8.02 -15.28
C PHE A 46 22.96 8.79 -14.96
N ILE A 47 21.81 8.15 -15.13
CA ILE A 47 20.49 8.70 -14.81
C ILE A 47 19.81 7.75 -13.84
N LYS A 48 19.37 8.28 -12.69
CA LYS A 48 18.69 7.49 -11.66
C LYS A 48 17.44 6.83 -12.25
N GLY A 49 17.29 5.52 -12.02
CA GLY A 49 16.16 4.73 -12.52
C GLY A 49 16.27 4.27 -13.97
N ARG A 50 17.42 4.43 -14.63
CA ARG A 50 17.71 3.87 -15.97
C ARG A 50 18.93 2.96 -15.91
N SER A 51 18.90 1.85 -16.62
CA SER A 51 19.95 0.83 -16.58
C SER A 51 20.37 0.35 -17.97
N ALA A 52 21.53 -0.30 -18.04
CA ALA A 52 21.99 -0.99 -19.24
C ALA A 52 21.00 -2.08 -19.70
N LYS A 53 20.27 -2.71 -18.75
CA LYS A 53 19.25 -3.72 -19.04
C LYS A 53 18.12 -3.11 -19.88
N ASP A 54 17.64 -1.94 -19.49
CA ASP A 54 16.54 -1.25 -20.20
C ASP A 54 16.94 -0.93 -21.64
N ALA A 55 18.18 -0.48 -21.86
CA ALA A 55 18.73 -0.23 -23.19
C ALA A 55 18.80 -1.51 -24.03
N ILE A 56 19.22 -2.64 -23.45
CA ILE A 56 19.31 -3.93 -24.15
C ILE A 56 17.92 -4.46 -24.53
N ILE A 57 16.92 -4.34 -23.63
CA ILE A 57 15.55 -4.76 -23.90
C ILE A 57 14.99 -3.99 -25.10
N LEU A 58 15.12 -2.67 -25.11
CA LEU A 58 14.66 -1.84 -26.22
C LEU A 58 15.44 -2.13 -27.51
N ALA A 59 16.74 -2.34 -27.43
CA ALA A 59 17.56 -2.72 -28.58
C ALA A 59 17.08 -4.05 -29.19
N LYS A 60 16.68 -5.04 -28.37
CA LYS A 60 16.09 -6.31 -28.82
C LYS A 60 14.73 -6.10 -29.49
N GLU A 61 13.91 -5.20 -28.99
CA GLU A 61 12.62 -4.89 -29.63
C GLU A 61 12.82 -4.22 -30.99
N TYR A 62 13.74 -3.25 -31.07
CA TYR A 62 13.98 -2.47 -32.28
C TYR A 62 14.71 -3.25 -33.37
N ILE A 63 15.65 -4.13 -33.04
CA ILE A 63 16.41 -4.89 -34.05
C ILE A 63 15.52 -5.74 -34.97
N ASN A 64 14.29 -6.06 -34.54
CA ASN A 64 13.31 -6.82 -35.32
C ASN A 64 12.40 -5.94 -36.18
N GLN A 65 12.29 -4.64 -35.85
CA GLN A 65 11.34 -3.71 -36.45
C GLN A 65 11.93 -2.91 -37.61
N TYR A 66 13.26 -2.80 -37.69
CA TYR A 66 13.94 -1.97 -38.69
C TYR A 66 14.87 -2.80 -39.58
N ASP A 67 15.09 -2.33 -40.79
CA ASP A 67 15.90 -3.03 -41.80
C ASP A 67 17.40 -2.94 -41.52
N TYR A 68 17.85 -1.87 -40.84
CA TYR A 68 19.25 -1.62 -40.52
C TYR A 68 19.45 -1.22 -39.07
N PHE A 69 20.61 -1.56 -38.53
CA PHE A 69 21.13 -0.99 -37.29
C PHE A 69 22.55 -0.49 -37.46
N PHE A 70 22.88 0.52 -36.66
CA PHE A 70 24.21 1.11 -36.61
C PHE A 70 24.64 1.23 -35.15
N LYS A 71 25.67 0.48 -34.77
CA LYS A 71 26.27 0.53 -33.44
C LYS A 71 27.58 1.28 -33.53
N CYS A 72 27.80 2.26 -32.67
CA CYS A 72 29.03 3.03 -32.64
C CYS A 72 29.48 3.37 -31.22
N ASP A 73 30.72 3.82 -31.09
CA ASP A 73 31.41 4.17 -29.84
C ASP A 73 32.20 5.46 -30.11
N ILE A 74 32.23 6.41 -29.17
CA ILE A 74 33.03 7.63 -29.32
C ILE A 74 34.48 7.36 -28.90
N LYS A 75 35.43 7.74 -29.76
CA LYS A 75 36.86 7.61 -29.47
C LYS A 75 37.26 8.54 -28.33
N ASP A 76 37.82 7.97 -27.26
CA ASP A 76 38.33 8.67 -26.08
C ASP A 76 37.34 9.70 -25.53
N PHE A 77 36.08 9.27 -25.33
CA PHE A 77 34.94 10.16 -25.10
C PHE A 77 35.17 11.26 -24.05
N PHE A 78 35.43 10.89 -22.79
CA PHE A 78 35.63 11.88 -21.72
C PHE A 78 36.77 12.86 -22.04
N PRO A 79 37.97 12.38 -22.47
CA PRO A 79 39.01 13.27 -22.95
C PRO A 79 38.65 14.11 -24.20
N SER A 80 37.74 13.66 -25.04
CA SER A 80 37.40 14.37 -26.29
C SER A 80 36.43 15.55 -26.10
N ILE A 81 35.83 15.71 -24.91
CA ILE A 81 34.83 16.75 -24.65
C ILE A 81 35.47 18.14 -24.68
N ASN A 82 34.94 19.05 -25.50
CA ASN A 82 35.39 20.44 -25.50
C ASN A 82 34.79 21.21 -24.30
N ILE A 83 35.63 21.61 -23.36
CA ILE A 83 35.21 22.28 -22.11
C ILE A 83 34.56 23.64 -22.36
N GLU A 84 35.06 24.44 -23.30
CA GLU A 84 34.46 25.74 -23.62
C GLU A 84 33.04 25.58 -24.15
N LYS A 85 32.82 24.61 -25.04
CA LYS A 85 31.49 24.28 -25.56
C LYS A 85 30.58 23.76 -24.45
N LEU A 86 31.08 22.90 -23.57
CA LEU A 86 30.33 22.41 -22.40
C LEU A 86 29.89 23.55 -21.48
N LEU A 87 30.80 24.48 -21.14
CA LEU A 87 30.49 25.64 -20.30
C LEU A 87 29.45 26.55 -20.95
N ASN A 88 29.51 26.74 -22.27
CA ASN A 88 28.49 27.50 -23.01
C ASN A 88 27.11 26.82 -22.97
N LEU A 89 27.04 25.48 -23.05
CA LEU A 89 25.79 24.73 -22.91
C LEU A 89 25.22 24.87 -21.49
N LEU A 90 26.08 24.73 -20.47
CA LEU A 90 25.69 24.91 -19.07
C LEU A 90 25.18 26.33 -18.79
N ARG A 91 25.86 27.36 -19.30
CA ARG A 91 25.50 28.78 -19.11
C ARG A 91 24.11 29.10 -19.65
N LYS A 92 23.69 28.46 -20.74
CA LYS A 92 22.35 28.64 -21.33
C LYS A 92 21.23 28.03 -20.48
N ARG A 93 21.52 27.07 -19.60
CA ARG A 93 20.53 26.27 -18.86
C ARG A 93 20.51 26.55 -17.36
N VAL A 94 21.67 26.86 -16.78
CA VAL A 94 21.82 27.11 -15.35
C VAL A 94 21.60 28.60 -15.09
N ASN A 95 20.37 28.94 -14.66
CA ASN A 95 19.97 30.33 -14.42
C ASN A 95 20.58 30.92 -13.12
N ASP A 96 21.01 30.09 -12.17
CA ASP A 96 21.68 30.51 -10.94
C ASP A 96 23.15 30.88 -11.24
N VAL A 97 23.41 32.18 -11.38
CA VAL A 97 24.74 32.73 -11.74
C VAL A 97 25.81 32.34 -10.73
N LYS A 98 25.48 32.31 -9.43
CA LYS A 98 26.44 31.99 -8.36
C LYS A 98 26.84 30.52 -8.45
N PHE A 99 25.85 29.65 -8.59
CA PHE A 99 26.07 28.21 -8.77
C PHE A 99 26.82 27.90 -10.06
N PHE A 100 26.49 28.56 -11.17
CA PHE A 100 27.21 28.39 -12.43
C PHE A 100 28.70 28.74 -12.29
N LYS A 101 29.05 29.85 -11.64
CA LYS A 101 30.46 30.24 -11.41
C LYS A 101 31.22 29.22 -10.57
N GLU A 102 30.57 28.64 -9.56
CA GLU A 102 31.16 27.60 -8.72
C GLU A 102 31.40 26.31 -9.51
N LEU A 103 30.43 25.90 -10.32
CA LEU A 103 30.55 24.77 -11.22
C LEU A 103 31.64 24.99 -12.28
N GLU A 104 31.66 26.16 -12.93
CA GLU A 104 32.66 26.56 -13.93
C GLU A 104 34.08 26.47 -13.35
N LYS A 105 34.29 26.97 -12.13
CA LYS A 105 35.57 26.88 -11.42
C LYS A 105 36.01 25.42 -11.28
N LEU A 106 35.16 24.53 -10.77
CA LEU A 106 35.52 23.12 -10.56
C LEU A 106 35.74 22.36 -11.86
N ILE A 107 34.98 22.66 -12.92
CA ILE A 107 35.19 22.05 -14.25
C ILE A 107 36.56 22.47 -14.82
N ILE A 108 36.94 23.73 -14.66
CA ILE A 108 38.25 24.23 -15.12
C ILE A 108 39.38 23.60 -14.30
N GLU A 109 39.22 23.48 -12.98
CA GLU A 109 40.17 22.78 -12.12
C GLU A 109 40.32 21.31 -12.52
N ASP A 110 39.21 20.58 -12.70
CA ASP A 110 39.18 19.19 -13.15
C ASP A 110 39.86 19.02 -14.52
N ASN A 111 39.66 19.97 -15.45
CA ASN A 111 40.28 19.93 -16.78
C ASN A 111 41.80 20.20 -16.75
N LYS A 112 42.26 21.15 -15.91
CA LYS A 112 43.70 21.39 -15.71
C LYS A 112 44.39 20.16 -15.13
N ILE A 113 43.73 19.46 -14.22
CA ILE A 113 44.26 18.24 -13.61
C ILE A 113 44.42 17.15 -14.68
N ALA A 114 43.49 17.00 -15.63
CA ALA A 114 43.57 15.97 -16.66
C ALA A 114 44.69 16.17 -17.71
N ASP A 115 45.54 17.20 -17.57
CA ASP A 115 46.72 17.48 -18.43
C ASP A 115 46.42 17.47 -19.95
N PHE A 116 45.28 18.07 -20.29
CA PHE A 116 44.68 18.32 -21.61
C PHE A 116 43.86 17.20 -22.27
N LYS A 117 42.54 17.37 -22.12
CA LYS A 117 41.47 17.59 -23.12
C LYS A 117 40.23 17.00 -22.46
N GLY A 118 39.17 17.77 -22.24
CA GLY A 118 37.92 17.25 -21.68
C GLY A 118 37.89 16.88 -20.20
N LEU A 119 37.02 15.95 -19.87
CA LEU A 119 36.59 15.64 -18.50
C LEU A 119 37.45 14.51 -17.90
N PRO A 120 37.89 14.60 -16.63
CA PRO A 120 38.66 13.55 -16.00
C PRO A 120 37.80 12.32 -15.69
N LEU A 121 38.37 11.13 -15.88
CA LEU A 121 37.79 9.90 -15.34
C LEU A 121 37.95 9.90 -13.82
N GLY A 122 36.86 9.61 -13.08
CA GLY A 122 36.87 9.56 -11.61
C GLY A 122 36.22 10.77 -10.93
N SER A 123 36.00 11.89 -11.64
CA SER A 123 35.23 13.02 -11.09
C SER A 123 33.74 12.66 -10.96
N PRO A 124 33.09 12.94 -9.82
CA PRO A 124 31.64 12.78 -9.67
C PRO A 124 30.81 13.60 -10.65
N LEU A 125 31.37 14.70 -11.18
CA LEU A 125 30.68 15.61 -12.12
C LEU A 125 30.76 15.10 -13.57
N SER A 126 31.86 14.44 -13.95
CA SER A 126 32.08 14.00 -15.34
C SER A 126 30.90 13.22 -15.96
N PRO A 127 30.26 12.26 -15.25
CA PRO A 127 29.13 11.52 -15.79
C PRO A 127 27.97 12.40 -16.28
N ILE A 128 27.47 13.32 -15.44
CA ILE A 128 26.37 14.20 -15.83
C ILE A 128 26.80 15.20 -16.89
N LEU A 129 28.01 15.76 -16.77
CA LEU A 129 28.54 16.72 -17.73
C LEU A 129 28.67 16.11 -19.14
N SER A 130 29.03 14.83 -19.22
CA SER A 130 29.07 14.10 -20.49
C SER A 130 27.69 13.96 -21.14
N ASN A 131 26.63 13.79 -20.34
CA ASN A 131 25.27 13.77 -20.83
C ASN A 131 24.79 15.17 -21.27
N VAL A 132 25.14 16.22 -20.51
CA VAL A 132 24.85 17.62 -20.92
C VAL A 132 25.46 17.93 -22.28
N TYR A 133 26.70 17.49 -22.49
CA TYR A 133 27.41 17.72 -23.75
C TYR A 133 26.73 17.09 -24.98
N LEU A 134 26.11 15.92 -24.80
CA LEU A 134 25.41 15.19 -25.86
C LEU A 134 23.92 15.53 -25.94
N GLU A 135 23.37 16.40 -25.08
CA GLU A 135 21.93 16.64 -24.97
C GLU A 135 21.28 17.04 -26.31
N GLU A 136 21.89 17.97 -27.05
CA GLU A 136 21.35 18.44 -28.34
C GLU A 136 21.38 17.32 -29.40
N PHE A 137 22.46 16.53 -29.43
CA PHE A 137 22.59 15.36 -30.30
C PHE A 137 21.53 14.30 -29.98
N ASP A 138 21.37 13.99 -28.70
CA ASP A 138 20.38 13.01 -28.24
C ASP A 138 18.96 13.44 -28.63
N ASN A 139 18.63 14.71 -28.42
CA ASN A 139 17.33 15.25 -28.76
C ASN A 139 17.04 15.24 -30.26
N TYR A 140 18.07 15.49 -31.09
CA TYR A 140 17.94 15.46 -32.55
C TYR A 140 17.49 14.07 -33.03
N PHE A 141 18.23 13.02 -32.65
CA PHE A 141 17.90 11.65 -33.06
C PHE A 141 16.66 11.11 -32.37
N TYR A 142 16.43 11.46 -31.11
CA TYR A 142 15.25 11.01 -30.37
C TYR A 142 13.93 11.55 -30.96
N LYS A 143 13.93 12.79 -31.47
CA LYS A 143 12.74 13.40 -32.09
C LYS A 143 12.44 12.87 -33.49
N ASN A 144 13.42 12.28 -34.16
CA ASN A 144 13.24 11.73 -35.50
C ASN A 144 12.46 10.40 -35.44
N LYS A 145 11.16 10.43 -35.76
CA LYS A 145 10.27 9.26 -35.70
C LYS A 145 10.69 8.08 -36.60
N LYS A 146 11.56 8.32 -37.59
CA LYS A 146 12.08 7.29 -38.49
C LYS A 146 13.29 6.54 -37.91
N ILE A 147 13.85 7.02 -36.81
CA ILE A 147 15.06 6.48 -36.18
C ILE A 147 14.73 6.08 -34.74
N ARG A 148 15.18 4.90 -34.31
CA ARG A 148 15.25 4.55 -32.90
C ARG A 148 16.68 4.62 -32.44
N TYR A 149 16.92 5.42 -31.41
CA TYR A 149 18.24 5.71 -30.89
C TYR A 149 18.31 5.32 -29.42
N LEU A 150 19.41 4.68 -29.02
CA LEU A 150 19.71 4.32 -27.64
C LEU A 150 21.19 4.62 -27.36
N ARG A 151 21.48 5.23 -26.21
CA ARG A 151 22.84 5.59 -25.77
C ARG A 151 23.07 5.18 -24.32
N PHE A 152 24.22 4.56 -24.09
CA PHE A 152 24.77 4.31 -22.77
C PHE A 152 26.21 4.81 -22.74
N CYS A 153 26.41 5.99 -22.16
CA CYS A 153 27.67 6.72 -22.14
C CYS A 153 28.12 7.03 -23.58
N ASP A 154 29.23 6.45 -24.01
CA ASP A 154 29.84 6.54 -25.33
C ASP A 154 29.36 5.46 -26.31
N ASP A 155 28.81 4.35 -25.81
CA ASP A 155 28.21 3.29 -26.62
C ASP A 155 26.81 3.72 -27.09
N MET A 156 26.62 3.74 -28.41
CA MET A 156 25.38 4.15 -29.07
C MET A 156 24.91 3.11 -30.06
N ILE A 157 23.58 2.98 -30.22
CA ILE A 157 22.98 2.16 -31.26
C ILE A 157 21.76 2.85 -31.86
N PHE A 158 21.66 2.80 -33.18
CA PHE A 158 20.60 3.39 -33.98
C PHE A 158 19.93 2.31 -34.82
N PHE A 159 18.62 2.42 -35.03
CA PHE A 159 17.83 1.53 -35.88
C PHE A 159 17.00 2.38 -36.85
N SER A 160 17.02 2.02 -38.13
CA SER A 160 16.39 2.80 -39.20
C SER A 160 16.11 1.92 -40.42
N ASN A 161 15.16 2.33 -41.25
CA ASN A 161 14.90 1.70 -42.56
C ASN A 161 15.71 2.37 -43.70
N ALA A 162 16.49 3.40 -43.37
CA ALA A 162 17.40 4.09 -44.28
C ALA A 162 18.81 4.11 -43.68
N ASN A 163 19.82 4.16 -44.55
CA ASN A 163 21.20 4.38 -44.13
C ASN A 163 21.36 5.81 -43.57
N ILE A 164 21.75 5.92 -42.31
CA ILE A 164 21.89 7.18 -41.55
C ILE A 164 23.34 7.42 -41.08
N TYR A 165 24.30 6.68 -41.62
CA TYR A 165 25.70 6.72 -41.20
C TYR A 165 26.31 8.14 -41.29
N ASP A 166 26.18 8.78 -42.44
CA ASP A 166 26.76 10.11 -42.69
C ASP A 166 26.11 11.18 -41.81
N GLU A 167 24.81 11.06 -41.55
CA GLU A 167 24.07 11.96 -40.66
C GLU A 167 24.62 11.90 -39.23
N ILE A 168 24.87 10.68 -38.72
CA ILE A 168 25.43 10.47 -37.38
C ILE A 168 26.84 11.05 -37.28
N ILE A 169 27.69 10.80 -38.26
CA ILE A 169 29.08 11.32 -38.28
C ILE A 169 29.09 12.83 -38.34
N ASN A 170 28.29 13.43 -39.22
CA ASN A 170 28.24 14.88 -39.35
C ASN A 170 27.79 15.54 -38.04
N LYS A 171 26.78 14.96 -37.38
CA LYS A 171 26.30 15.46 -36.07
C LYS A 171 27.33 15.30 -34.95
N LEU A 172 28.11 14.23 -34.92
CA LEU A 172 29.20 14.08 -33.96
C LEU A 172 30.36 15.05 -34.24
N LYS A 173 30.68 15.28 -35.52
CA LYS A 173 31.68 16.27 -35.93
C LYS A 173 31.31 17.71 -35.53
N GLU A 174 30.03 18.08 -35.59
CA GLU A 174 29.54 19.36 -35.06
C GLU A 174 29.84 19.52 -33.56
N LEU A 175 29.90 18.41 -32.81
CA LEU A 175 30.33 18.37 -31.41
C LEU A 175 31.85 18.25 -31.23
N GLY A 176 32.64 18.17 -32.29
CA GLY A 176 34.08 17.91 -32.20
C GLY A 176 34.42 16.49 -31.74
N LEU A 177 33.46 15.56 -31.84
CA LEU A 177 33.62 14.16 -31.43
C LEU A 177 33.86 13.27 -32.65
N ASN A 178 34.69 12.24 -32.47
CA ASN A 178 35.00 11.27 -33.52
C ASN A 178 34.55 9.87 -33.12
N LEU A 179 34.07 9.10 -34.10
CA LEU A 179 33.75 7.70 -33.89
C LEU A 179 35.01 6.85 -33.75
N ASN A 180 34.88 5.78 -32.98
CA ASN A 180 35.83 4.70 -32.95
C ASN A 180 35.52 3.73 -34.11
N GLU A 181 36.22 3.89 -35.23
CA GLU A 181 36.01 3.10 -36.45
C GLU A 181 36.03 1.59 -36.17
N THR A 182 36.98 1.10 -35.37
CA THR A 182 37.10 -0.34 -35.04
C THR A 182 35.95 -0.92 -34.23
N LYS A 183 35.19 -0.08 -33.52
CA LYS A 183 34.03 -0.50 -32.71
C LYS A 183 32.69 -0.13 -33.35
N THR A 184 32.75 0.44 -34.54
CA THR A 184 31.59 0.88 -35.30
C THR A 184 31.15 -0.26 -36.21
N ILE A 185 29.88 -0.62 -36.13
CA ILE A 185 29.29 -1.77 -36.81
C ILE A 185 28.02 -1.29 -37.51
N LEU A 186 27.96 -1.52 -38.81
CA LEU A 186 26.73 -1.43 -39.60
C LEU A 186 26.22 -2.85 -39.85
N GLY A 187 24.96 -3.11 -39.55
CA GLY A 187 24.34 -4.40 -39.81
C GLY A 187 22.91 -4.26 -40.30
N ALA A 188 22.41 -5.34 -40.89
CA ALA A 188 21.06 -5.44 -41.41
C ALA A 188 20.17 -6.34 -40.54
N LYS A 189 18.88 -6.33 -40.83
CA LYS A 189 17.91 -7.20 -40.18
C LYS A 189 18.31 -8.67 -40.33
N GLY A 190 18.45 -9.36 -39.20
CA GLY A 190 18.91 -10.75 -39.13
C GLY A 190 20.34 -10.90 -38.62
N ASP A 191 21.16 -9.85 -38.74
CA ASP A 191 22.52 -9.84 -38.18
C ASP A 191 22.49 -9.77 -36.65
N SER A 192 23.63 -10.11 -36.04
CA SER A 192 23.83 -9.97 -34.60
C SER A 192 24.69 -8.76 -34.26
N VAL A 193 24.36 -8.05 -33.18
CA VAL A 193 25.12 -6.89 -32.69
C VAL A 193 25.54 -7.06 -31.24
N LYS A 194 26.79 -6.72 -30.92
CA LYS A 194 27.28 -6.65 -29.53
C LYS A 194 27.00 -5.26 -28.97
N PHE A 195 26.13 -5.18 -27.97
CA PHE A 195 25.78 -3.95 -27.26
C PHE A 195 25.81 -4.19 -25.75
N LEU A 196 26.58 -3.37 -25.01
CA LEU A 196 26.74 -3.44 -23.55
C LEU A 196 27.18 -4.82 -23.00
N GLY A 197 27.94 -5.55 -23.81
CA GLY A 197 28.46 -6.89 -23.49
C GLY A 197 27.48 -8.04 -23.75
N ILE A 198 26.39 -7.76 -24.46
CA ILE A 198 25.39 -8.74 -24.87
C ILE A 198 25.31 -8.75 -26.40
N ILE A 199 25.29 -9.94 -27.00
CA ILE A 199 25.03 -10.15 -28.42
C ILE A 199 23.52 -10.28 -28.62
N ILE A 200 22.96 -9.39 -29.43
CA ILE A 200 21.53 -9.30 -29.75
C ILE A 200 21.34 -9.76 -31.20
N ASN A 201 20.43 -10.70 -31.46
CA ASN A 201 20.05 -11.18 -32.80
C ASN A 201 18.52 -11.36 -32.90
N PHE A 202 18.00 -11.40 -34.14
CA PHE A 202 16.61 -11.73 -34.48
C PHE A 202 16.00 -12.92 -33.72
N LYS A 203 16.75 -14.02 -33.49
CA LYS A 203 16.23 -15.23 -32.81
C LYS A 203 16.66 -15.38 -31.35
N LYS A 204 17.78 -14.79 -30.93
CA LYS A 204 18.43 -15.07 -29.64
C LYS A 204 19.18 -13.85 -29.10
N VAL A 205 19.23 -13.74 -27.77
CA VAL A 205 20.15 -12.85 -27.05
C VAL A 205 21.14 -13.75 -26.30
N ARG A 206 22.44 -13.52 -26.45
CA ARG A 206 23.50 -14.30 -25.77
C ARG A 206 24.56 -13.38 -25.18
N VAL A 207 25.18 -13.78 -24.08
CA VAL A 207 26.33 -13.03 -23.52
C VAL A 207 27.53 -13.18 -24.45
N ASP A 208 28.30 -12.12 -24.59
CA ASP A 208 29.50 -12.12 -25.43
C ASP A 208 30.63 -13.02 -24.89
N ASP A 209 31.32 -13.73 -25.79
CA ASP A 209 32.33 -14.73 -25.43
C ASP A 209 33.54 -14.14 -24.68
N ASP A 210 33.96 -12.89 -24.96
CA ASP A 210 35.04 -12.25 -24.21
C ASP A 210 34.58 -11.84 -22.81
N LYS A 211 33.32 -11.45 -22.65
CA LYS A 211 32.71 -11.20 -21.34
C LYS A 211 32.53 -12.51 -20.57
N MET A 212 32.19 -13.60 -21.25
CA MET A 212 32.16 -14.94 -20.66
C MET A 212 33.56 -15.41 -20.24
N ARG A 213 34.61 -15.18 -21.05
CA ARG A 213 36.01 -15.46 -20.68
C ARG A 213 36.49 -14.58 -19.54
N GLU A 214 36.12 -13.31 -19.51
CA GLU A 214 36.41 -12.41 -18.39
C GLU A 214 35.74 -12.92 -17.10
N LEU A 215 34.48 -13.32 -17.17
CA LEU A 215 33.74 -13.92 -16.06
C LEU A 215 34.34 -15.27 -15.62
N ALA A 216 34.77 -16.11 -16.56
CA ALA A 216 35.42 -17.40 -16.30
C ALA A 216 36.81 -17.23 -15.66
N SER A 217 37.58 -16.25 -16.12
CA SER A 217 38.93 -15.91 -15.61
C SER A 217 38.92 -15.28 -14.21
N LYS A 218 37.80 -14.69 -13.79
CA LYS A 218 37.59 -14.11 -12.45
C LYS A 218 37.12 -15.16 -11.41
N ASN A 219 37.43 -16.44 -11.65
CA ASN A 219 36.98 -17.67 -10.99
C ASN A 219 35.51 -18.03 -11.24
N LEU A 220 35.25 -18.89 -12.23
CA LEU A 220 34.36 -20.07 -12.15
C LEU A 220 34.36 -20.81 -13.50
N ASN A 221 34.92 -22.02 -13.50
CA ASN A 221 34.90 -22.96 -14.62
C ASN A 221 33.53 -23.67 -14.63
N ILE A 222 32.58 -23.25 -15.47
CA ILE A 222 31.34 -24.00 -15.71
C ILE A 222 31.03 -23.96 -17.22
N PRO A 223 31.52 -24.95 -17.99
CA PRO A 223 31.19 -25.08 -19.41
C PRO A 223 29.75 -25.57 -19.60
N GLY A 224 29.03 -24.89 -20.49
CA GLY A 224 27.82 -25.38 -21.14
C GLY A 224 26.57 -25.38 -20.29
N TYR A 225 25.75 -24.32 -20.36
CA TYR A 225 24.27 -24.40 -20.18
C TYR A 225 23.52 -23.08 -20.47
N TYR A 226 24.13 -22.08 -21.11
CA TYR A 226 23.50 -20.76 -21.34
C TYR A 226 22.83 -20.61 -22.72
N ASN A 227 22.11 -21.64 -23.19
CA ASN A 227 21.31 -21.52 -24.42
C ASN A 227 19.89 -20.95 -24.18
N ASN A 228 19.43 -20.83 -22.93
CA ASN A 228 18.09 -20.31 -22.57
C ASN A 228 18.07 -19.23 -21.47
N LEU A 229 19.21 -18.62 -21.12
CA LEU A 229 19.36 -17.77 -19.93
C LEU A 229 19.52 -16.28 -20.26
N ILE A 230 18.50 -15.68 -20.88
CA ILE A 230 18.41 -14.22 -21.09
C ILE A 230 17.90 -13.49 -19.84
N ASP A 231 17.34 -14.22 -18.87
CA ASP A 231 16.92 -13.66 -17.59
C ASP A 231 17.79 -14.23 -16.47
N ASN A 232 18.57 -13.38 -15.80
CA ASN A 232 18.68 -13.37 -14.33
C ASN A 232 19.81 -12.43 -13.86
N ASN A 233 19.53 -11.13 -13.87
CA ASN A 233 20.32 -10.18 -13.06
C ASN A 233 20.21 -10.52 -11.56
N ASP A 234 19.10 -11.14 -11.14
CA ASP A 234 18.83 -11.46 -9.74
C ASP A 234 19.71 -12.61 -9.25
N LEU A 235 19.92 -13.65 -10.07
CA LEU A 235 20.84 -14.75 -9.73
C LEU A 235 22.30 -14.27 -9.64
N ILE A 236 22.72 -13.40 -10.56
CA ILE A 236 24.09 -12.84 -10.56
C ILE A 236 24.26 -11.93 -9.33
N ALA A 237 23.29 -11.07 -9.04
CA ALA A 237 23.32 -10.19 -7.88
C ALA A 237 23.26 -10.98 -6.57
N LEU A 238 22.51 -12.08 -6.52
CA LEU A 238 22.42 -12.98 -5.38
C LEU A 238 23.76 -13.69 -5.16
N LEU A 239 24.36 -14.22 -6.23
CA LEU A 239 25.66 -14.86 -6.18
C LEU A 239 26.77 -13.89 -5.76
N ASP A 240 26.70 -12.64 -6.20
CA ASP A 240 27.64 -11.59 -5.81
C ASP A 240 27.47 -11.18 -4.34
N ALA A 241 26.22 -11.01 -3.87
CA ALA A 241 25.93 -10.75 -2.47
C ALA A 241 26.44 -11.87 -1.56
N VAL A 242 26.17 -13.12 -1.93
CA VAL A 242 26.64 -14.32 -1.20
C VAL A 242 28.17 -14.42 -1.24
N LYS A 243 28.81 -14.15 -2.38
CA LYS A 243 30.27 -14.22 -2.52
C LYS A 243 30.98 -13.17 -1.65
N ASN A 244 30.43 -11.97 -1.59
CA ASN A 244 31.03 -10.85 -0.86
C ASN A 244 30.58 -10.76 0.60
N LYS A 245 29.76 -11.71 1.06
CA LYS A 245 29.14 -11.72 2.39
C LYS A 245 28.36 -10.45 2.70
N ASP A 246 27.73 -9.89 1.67
CA ASP A 246 26.98 -8.63 1.73
C ASP A 246 25.52 -8.92 2.10
N GLU A 247 25.22 -8.90 3.40
CA GLU A 247 23.88 -9.19 3.93
C GLU A 247 22.82 -8.19 3.43
N GLU A 248 23.16 -6.91 3.32
CA GLU A 248 22.20 -5.87 2.91
C GLU A 248 21.79 -6.03 1.43
N LYS A 249 22.77 -6.34 0.58
CA LYS A 249 22.55 -6.66 -0.83
C LYS A 249 21.84 -8.01 -0.98
N PHE A 250 22.17 -9.00 -0.15
CA PHE A 250 21.48 -10.29 -0.13
C PHE A 250 19.99 -10.11 0.15
N ILE A 251 19.64 -9.34 1.18
CA ILE A 251 18.26 -8.98 1.53
C ILE A 251 17.57 -8.24 0.37
N SER A 252 18.27 -7.29 -0.27
CA SER A 252 17.75 -6.54 -1.42
C SER A 252 17.38 -7.46 -2.58
N VAL A 253 18.30 -8.35 -2.95
CA VAL A 253 18.11 -9.23 -4.09
C VAL A 253 17.07 -10.30 -3.80
N LEU A 254 17.06 -10.84 -2.58
CA LEU A 254 16.05 -11.82 -2.17
C LEU A 254 14.63 -11.25 -2.19
N SER A 255 14.47 -9.97 -1.84
CA SER A 255 13.16 -9.34 -1.94
C SER A 255 12.66 -9.32 -3.39
N GLU A 256 13.54 -9.08 -4.37
CA GLU A 256 13.12 -8.92 -5.76
C GLU A 256 13.19 -10.22 -6.59
N LEU A 257 13.55 -11.35 -5.97
CA LEU A 257 13.85 -12.62 -6.65
C LEU A 257 12.62 -13.24 -7.31
N ASN A 258 12.67 -13.44 -8.64
CA ASN A 258 11.68 -14.24 -9.34
C ASN A 258 11.97 -15.75 -9.21
N LYS A 259 11.09 -16.46 -8.51
CA LYS A 259 11.22 -17.89 -8.15
C LYS A 259 11.09 -18.83 -9.36
N GLU A 260 10.30 -18.45 -10.36
CA GLU A 260 10.03 -19.27 -11.56
C GLU A 260 11.27 -19.49 -12.44
N LEU A 261 12.34 -18.73 -12.16
CA LEU A 261 13.58 -18.73 -12.93
C LEU A 261 14.68 -19.60 -12.31
N LEU A 262 14.42 -20.28 -11.18
CA LEU A 262 15.37 -21.13 -10.48
C LEU A 262 14.97 -22.61 -10.59
N ASN A 263 15.84 -23.45 -11.13
CA ASN A 263 15.66 -24.90 -11.12
C ASN A 263 16.24 -25.54 -9.86
N ASP A 264 15.78 -26.76 -9.54
CA ASP A 264 16.13 -27.48 -8.31
C ASP A 264 17.65 -27.66 -8.13
N ASN A 265 18.38 -27.93 -9.22
CA ASN A 265 19.83 -28.09 -9.20
C ASN A 265 20.57 -26.79 -8.81
N VAL A 266 20.08 -25.63 -9.24
CA VAL A 266 20.63 -24.33 -8.86
C VAL A 266 20.27 -23.99 -7.42
N ILE A 267 19.03 -24.28 -7.02
CA ILE A 267 18.54 -24.06 -5.65
C ILE A 267 19.42 -24.80 -4.64
N GLU A 268 19.70 -26.09 -4.84
CA GLU A 268 20.53 -26.87 -3.92
C GLU A 268 21.98 -26.38 -3.84
N ARG A 269 22.57 -25.98 -4.97
CA ARG A 269 23.92 -25.40 -4.99
C ARG A 269 23.98 -24.05 -4.27
N LEU A 270 22.95 -23.22 -4.43
CA LEU A 270 22.86 -21.92 -3.74
C LEU A 270 22.65 -22.10 -2.25
N LYS A 271 21.76 -22.99 -1.80
CA LYS A 271 21.55 -23.28 -0.37
C LYS A 271 22.88 -23.59 0.32
N LYS A 272 23.66 -24.52 -0.25
CA LYS A 272 24.98 -24.90 0.29
C LYS A 272 25.95 -23.72 0.31
N LYS A 273 25.95 -22.88 -0.71
CA LYS A 273 26.86 -21.73 -0.81
C LYS A 273 26.48 -20.59 0.14
N ILE A 274 25.19 -20.33 0.30
CA ILE A 274 24.63 -19.35 1.23
C ILE A 274 24.97 -19.76 2.66
N GLU A 275 24.74 -21.03 3.01
CA GLU A 275 25.08 -21.58 4.32
C GLU A 275 26.56 -21.40 4.66
N VAL A 276 27.45 -21.70 3.72
CA VAL A 276 28.90 -21.57 3.92
C VAL A 276 29.35 -20.10 4.06
N GLN A 277 28.75 -19.18 3.30
CA GLN A 277 29.24 -17.79 3.23
C GLN A 277 28.55 -16.83 4.20
N LEU A 278 27.22 -16.98 4.36
CA LEU A 278 26.35 -16.10 5.14
C LEU A 278 25.75 -16.82 6.38
N GLY A 279 25.83 -18.14 6.46
CA GLY A 279 25.37 -18.92 7.62
C GLY A 279 23.98 -19.53 7.44
N GLU A 280 23.62 -20.40 8.40
CA GLU A 280 22.43 -21.25 8.36
C GLU A 280 21.13 -20.45 8.32
N LYS A 281 21.02 -19.33 9.06
CA LYS A 281 19.84 -18.45 9.04
C LYS A 281 19.51 -17.89 7.64
N HIS A 282 20.53 -17.58 6.84
CA HIS A 282 20.35 -17.06 5.48
C HIS A 282 19.95 -18.15 4.49
N LYS A 283 20.42 -19.39 4.70
CA LYS A 283 19.95 -20.58 3.95
C LYS A 283 18.45 -20.80 4.19
N LEU A 284 18.04 -20.75 5.46
CA LEU A 284 16.64 -20.89 5.85
C LEU A 284 15.77 -19.77 5.26
N ALA A 285 16.25 -18.52 5.27
CA ALA A 285 15.55 -17.39 4.63
C ALA A 285 15.39 -17.58 3.11
N PHE A 286 16.44 -18.05 2.42
CA PHE A 286 16.36 -18.39 1.00
C PHE A 286 15.36 -19.53 0.73
N GLN A 287 15.32 -20.54 1.59
CA GLN A 287 14.34 -21.63 1.54
C GLN A 287 12.90 -21.12 1.72
N TYR A 288 12.65 -20.28 2.72
CA TYR A 288 11.33 -19.67 2.93
C TYR A 288 10.91 -18.85 1.71
N ILE A 289 11.79 -18.00 1.17
CA ILE A 289 11.45 -17.21 -0.01
C ILE A 289 11.11 -18.12 -1.19
N LEU A 290 11.72 -19.29 -1.37
CA LEU A 290 11.38 -20.17 -2.49
C LEU A 290 10.06 -20.92 -2.29
N PHE A 291 9.85 -21.50 -1.11
CA PHE A 291 8.79 -22.51 -0.90
C PHE A 291 7.64 -22.05 0.00
N ASN A 292 7.79 -20.91 0.69
CA ASN A 292 6.77 -20.28 1.55
C ASN A 292 6.29 -21.13 2.75
N ASN A 293 7.14 -22.05 3.24
CA ASN A 293 6.81 -22.96 4.35
C ASN A 293 7.49 -22.52 5.66
N LYS A 294 7.03 -21.41 6.27
CA LYS A 294 7.63 -20.89 7.50
C LYS A 294 7.45 -21.86 8.68
N ASP A 295 6.24 -22.40 8.85
CA ASP A 295 5.89 -23.22 10.01
C ASP A 295 6.67 -24.54 10.05
N GLU A 296 6.80 -25.22 8.89
CA GLU A 296 7.59 -26.45 8.74
C GLU A 296 9.08 -26.24 9.06
N ILE A 297 9.64 -25.08 8.69
CA ILE A 297 11.03 -24.73 9.03
C ILE A 297 11.19 -24.53 10.54
N ILE A 298 10.23 -23.86 11.19
CA ILE A 298 10.27 -23.61 12.64
C ILE A 298 10.10 -24.92 13.41
N GLU A 299 9.13 -25.76 13.04
CA GLU A 299 8.90 -27.08 13.65
C GLU A 299 10.17 -27.94 13.62
N LYS A 300 10.84 -28.00 12.45
CA LYS A 300 12.11 -28.74 12.31
C LYS A 300 13.23 -28.17 13.17
N LEU A 301 13.34 -26.85 13.31
CA LEU A 301 14.35 -26.23 14.18
C LEU A 301 14.09 -26.51 15.67
N VAL A 302 12.81 -26.58 16.07
CA VAL A 302 12.41 -26.96 17.42
C VAL A 302 12.75 -28.43 17.69
N GLU A 303 12.46 -29.34 16.76
CA GLU A 303 12.83 -30.77 16.85
C GLU A 303 14.34 -30.99 16.93
N GLU A 304 15.13 -30.20 16.19
CA GLU A 304 16.60 -30.24 16.21
C GLU A 304 17.22 -29.48 17.41
N ASN A 305 16.41 -28.94 18.34
CA ASN A 305 16.83 -28.10 19.46
C ASN A 305 17.68 -26.86 19.07
N LYS A 306 17.45 -26.28 17.88
CA LYS A 306 18.18 -25.13 17.34
C LYS A 306 17.46 -23.80 17.58
N PHE A 307 16.99 -23.56 18.81
CA PHE A 307 16.21 -22.36 19.18
C PHE A 307 16.92 -21.03 18.87
N TYR A 308 18.25 -20.99 18.98
CA TYR A 308 19.07 -19.80 18.71
C TYR A 308 19.00 -19.31 17.25
N LEU A 309 18.62 -20.18 16.30
CA LEU A 309 18.46 -19.80 14.89
C LEU A 309 17.09 -19.20 14.58
N ILE A 310 16.08 -19.46 15.41
CA ILE A 310 14.69 -19.05 15.16
C ILE A 310 14.61 -17.51 15.18
N GLU A 311 15.09 -16.87 16.24
CA GLU A 311 15.06 -15.41 16.39
C GLU A 311 15.78 -14.69 15.24
N GLY A 312 16.97 -15.16 14.86
CA GLY A 312 17.75 -14.60 13.76
C GLY A 312 17.15 -14.85 12.37
N PHE A 313 16.43 -15.95 12.19
CA PHE A 313 15.70 -16.25 10.96
C PHE A 313 14.46 -15.36 10.83
N GLU A 314 13.66 -15.22 11.89
CA GLU A 314 12.45 -14.39 11.87
C GLU A 314 12.76 -12.91 11.63
N GLU A 315 13.83 -12.39 12.24
CA GLU A 315 14.27 -11.02 12.03
C GLU A 315 14.72 -10.78 10.58
N LEU A 316 15.43 -11.73 9.98
CA LEU A 316 15.89 -11.64 8.59
C LEU A 316 14.73 -11.67 7.59
N ILE A 317 13.71 -12.51 7.82
CA ILE A 317 12.49 -12.52 7.00
C ILE A 317 11.77 -11.18 7.06
N ARG A 318 11.63 -10.61 8.26
CA ARG A 318 11.02 -9.30 8.47
C ARG A 318 11.72 -8.21 7.64
N GLN A 319 13.05 -8.26 7.54
CA GLN A 319 13.83 -7.30 6.74
C GLN A 319 13.64 -7.49 5.23
N ILE A 320 13.57 -8.72 4.74
CA ILE A 320 13.35 -9.04 3.32
C ILE A 320 11.94 -8.59 2.88
N GLU A 321 10.91 -8.90 3.66
CA GLU A 321 9.52 -8.57 3.34
C GLU A 321 9.26 -7.05 3.36
N ASN A 322 9.98 -6.30 4.20
CA ASN A 322 9.86 -4.85 4.28
C ASN A 322 10.31 -4.11 3.00
N LYS A 323 11.23 -4.66 2.18
CA LYS A 323 11.71 -4.01 0.94
C LYS A 323 10.69 -4.03 -0.22
N ASN A 324 9.84 -5.05 -0.32
CA ASN A 324 8.78 -5.13 -1.36
C ASN A 324 7.48 -4.39 -1.03
N LYS A 325 7.41 -3.78 0.16
CA LYS A 325 6.17 -3.24 0.68
C LYS A 325 5.60 -2.11 -0.20
N TYR A 326 6.45 -1.31 -0.84
CA TYR A 326 6.02 -0.12 -1.59
C TYR A 326 5.21 -0.44 -2.86
N ILE A 327 5.60 -1.49 -3.63
CA ILE A 327 4.84 -1.91 -4.82
C ILE A 327 3.48 -2.45 -4.41
N ARG A 328 3.42 -3.24 -3.33
CA ARG A 328 2.14 -3.78 -2.82
C ARG A 328 1.21 -2.69 -2.32
N GLU A 329 1.71 -1.68 -1.61
CA GLU A 329 0.89 -0.53 -1.19
C GLU A 329 0.40 0.27 -2.41
N PHE A 330 1.23 0.45 -3.44
CA PHE A 330 0.82 1.10 -4.68
C PHE A 330 -0.31 0.33 -5.38
N ILE A 331 -0.16 -0.99 -5.55
CA ILE A 331 -1.21 -1.84 -6.14
C ILE A 331 -2.47 -1.77 -5.28
N LYS A 332 -2.36 -1.87 -3.95
CA LYS A 332 -3.52 -1.79 -3.05
C LYS A 332 -4.28 -0.47 -3.18
N LEU A 333 -3.58 0.66 -3.30
CA LEU A 333 -4.20 1.97 -3.44
C LEU A 333 -4.86 2.19 -4.81
N PHE A 334 -4.23 1.71 -5.89
CA PHE A 334 -4.64 2.04 -7.26
C PHE A 334 -5.33 0.89 -8.01
N SER A 335 -5.41 -0.30 -7.42
CA SER A 335 -6.20 -1.42 -7.94
C SER A 335 -7.69 -1.08 -7.94
N GLY A 336 -8.42 -1.70 -8.88
CA GLY A 336 -9.81 -1.45 -9.20
C GLY A 336 -10.32 -2.48 -10.21
N ARG A 337 -11.11 -2.06 -11.21
CA ARG A 337 -11.55 -2.94 -12.32
C ARG A 337 -10.37 -3.60 -13.05
N LYS A 338 -10.59 -4.79 -13.62
CA LYS A 338 -9.65 -5.58 -14.45
C LYS A 338 -9.22 -4.94 -15.78
N SER A 339 -9.48 -3.65 -15.99
CA SER A 339 -9.11 -2.92 -17.20
C SER A 339 -8.06 -1.88 -16.84
N VAL A 340 -6.80 -2.23 -17.09
CA VAL A 340 -5.67 -1.31 -16.92
C VAL A 340 -5.43 -0.58 -18.22
N TYR A 341 -5.24 0.73 -18.14
CA TYR A 341 -4.84 1.55 -19.28
C TYR A 341 -3.39 1.95 -19.13
N PHE A 342 -2.73 2.18 -20.25
CA PHE A 342 -1.40 2.74 -20.25
C PHE A 342 -1.21 3.62 -21.46
N VAL A 343 -0.36 4.63 -21.32
CA VAL A 343 0.07 5.46 -22.43
C VAL A 343 1.54 5.13 -22.67
N THR A 344 1.84 4.75 -23.92
CA THR A 344 3.23 4.57 -24.35
C THR A 344 3.80 5.89 -24.83
N LYS A 345 5.11 6.02 -24.73
CA LYS A 345 5.84 7.26 -25.04
C LYS A 345 5.79 7.69 -26.52
N ASN A 346 5.28 6.83 -27.40
CA ASN A 346 5.43 6.92 -28.86
C ASN A 346 4.34 7.72 -29.58
N GLY A 347 3.72 8.70 -28.93
CA GLY A 347 2.98 9.78 -29.61
C GLY A 347 1.52 9.50 -29.98
N ASN A 348 0.94 8.36 -29.59
CA ASN A 348 -0.52 8.27 -29.46
C ASN A 348 -0.89 8.84 -28.08
N LYS A 349 -1.70 9.91 -28.07
CA LYS A 349 -2.30 10.42 -26.83
C LYS A 349 -3.36 9.48 -26.27
N ASP A 350 -3.72 8.46 -27.04
CA ASP A 350 -4.80 7.54 -26.74
C ASP A 350 -4.35 6.50 -25.71
N TYR A 351 -5.19 6.32 -24.71
CA TYR A 351 -5.06 5.25 -23.73
C TYR A 351 -5.09 3.89 -24.44
N GLN A 352 -4.04 3.09 -24.27
CA GLN A 352 -4.04 1.70 -24.70
C GLN A 352 -4.58 0.83 -23.56
N LYS A 353 -5.57 0.01 -23.87
CA LYS A 353 -6.21 -0.88 -22.90
C LYS A 353 -5.48 -2.23 -22.84
N ILE A 354 -5.17 -2.69 -21.63
CA ILE A 354 -4.72 -4.05 -21.35
C ILE A 354 -5.85 -4.73 -20.57
N ASN A 355 -6.23 -5.92 -21.02
CA ASN A 355 -7.09 -6.79 -20.23
C ASN A 355 -6.23 -7.46 -19.15
N GLY A 356 -6.46 -7.13 -17.88
CA GLY A 356 -5.67 -7.61 -16.76
C GLY A 356 -5.68 -6.63 -15.57
N GLU A 357 -5.19 -7.09 -14.43
CA GLU A 357 -5.03 -6.26 -13.22
C GLU A 357 -3.64 -5.61 -13.19
N ILE A 358 -3.47 -4.62 -12.31
CA ILE A 358 -2.14 -4.06 -12.06
C ILE A 358 -1.32 -5.12 -11.33
N ASP A 359 -0.20 -5.51 -11.91
CA ASP A 359 0.77 -6.42 -11.32
C ASP A 359 2.12 -5.73 -11.06
N ASP A 360 3.00 -6.44 -10.34
CA ASP A 360 4.34 -5.95 -9.99
C ASP A 360 5.16 -5.56 -11.22
N ALA A 361 5.00 -6.26 -12.35
CA ALA A 361 5.75 -6.00 -13.57
C ALA A 361 5.33 -4.67 -14.23
N LEU A 362 4.04 -4.40 -14.28
CA LEU A 362 3.47 -3.15 -14.78
C LEU A 362 3.87 -1.97 -13.89
N VAL A 363 3.81 -2.11 -12.56
CA VAL A 363 4.24 -1.07 -11.62
C VAL A 363 5.73 -0.76 -11.77
N LYS A 364 6.58 -1.78 -11.92
CA LYS A 364 8.01 -1.57 -12.18
C LYS A 364 8.24 -0.81 -13.48
N LYS A 365 7.56 -1.16 -14.57
CA LYS A 365 7.63 -0.42 -15.85
C LYS A 365 7.16 1.03 -15.71
N HIS A 366 6.14 1.26 -14.89
CA HIS A 366 5.62 2.59 -14.59
C HIS A 366 6.63 3.47 -13.85
N PHE A 367 7.20 2.97 -12.75
CA PHE A 367 8.17 3.71 -11.94
C PHE A 367 9.46 4.01 -12.71
N ASN A 368 9.88 3.11 -13.60
CA ASN A 368 11.03 3.31 -14.47
C ASN A 368 10.74 4.25 -15.66
N GLY A 369 9.49 4.68 -15.84
CA GLY A 369 9.09 5.62 -16.89
C GLY A 369 9.10 5.03 -18.31
N LEU A 370 9.00 3.70 -18.41
CA LEU A 370 8.82 2.98 -19.68
C LEU A 370 7.37 3.13 -20.17
N ILE A 371 6.41 3.10 -19.24
CA ILE A 371 4.99 3.34 -19.49
C ILE A 371 4.44 4.33 -18.45
N THR A 372 3.36 5.01 -18.77
CA THR A 372 2.55 5.72 -17.76
C THR A 372 1.25 4.95 -17.59
N LEU A 373 1.10 4.27 -16.45
CA LEU A 373 -0.13 3.56 -16.12
C LEU A 373 -1.26 4.56 -15.90
N ALA A 374 -2.47 4.11 -16.22
CA ALA A 374 -3.70 4.82 -15.97
C ALA A 374 -4.79 3.81 -15.61
N VAL A 375 -5.70 4.20 -14.74
CA VAL A 375 -6.77 3.33 -14.25
C VAL A 375 -8.11 4.02 -14.37
N ARG A 376 -9.16 3.20 -14.52
CA ARG A 376 -10.51 3.67 -14.27
C ARG A 376 -10.76 3.81 -12.78
N LEU A 377 -11.37 4.93 -12.41
CA LEU A 377 -11.78 5.17 -11.04
C LEU A 377 -13.12 4.50 -10.69
N ASP A 378 -13.98 4.24 -11.68
CA ASP A 378 -15.29 3.63 -11.47
C ASP A 378 -15.33 2.10 -11.60
N CYS A 379 -16.19 1.47 -10.79
CA CYS A 379 -16.50 0.04 -10.76
C CYS A 379 -17.72 -0.33 -11.63
N GLU A 380 -17.91 -1.64 -11.90
CA GLU A 380 -19.03 -2.16 -12.74
C GLU A 380 -20.42 -1.87 -12.18
N ASN A 381 -20.51 -1.82 -10.87
CA ASN A 381 -21.73 -1.50 -10.13
C ASN A 381 -21.97 0.01 -9.96
N GLY A 382 -21.25 0.88 -10.66
CA GLY A 382 -21.43 2.34 -10.57
C GLY A 382 -20.95 2.95 -9.24
N THR A 383 -19.94 2.33 -8.62
CA THR A 383 -19.31 2.84 -7.39
C THR A 383 -17.83 3.15 -7.59
N SER A 384 -17.20 3.85 -6.64
CA SER A 384 -15.77 4.10 -6.60
C SER A 384 -15.30 4.28 -5.16
N ASN A 385 -14.09 3.85 -4.85
CA ASN A 385 -13.42 4.16 -3.57
C ASN A 385 -12.44 5.33 -3.69
N LYS A 386 -12.51 6.11 -4.77
CA LYS A 386 -11.63 7.24 -5.08
C LYS A 386 -12.44 8.41 -5.62
N LEU A 387 -12.12 9.60 -5.16
CA LEU A 387 -12.56 10.88 -5.72
C LEU A 387 -11.32 11.67 -6.12
N VAL A 388 -11.31 12.20 -7.34
CA VAL A 388 -10.20 13.00 -7.86
C VAL A 388 -10.69 14.27 -8.52
N PHE A 389 -10.08 15.39 -8.15
CA PHE A 389 -10.20 16.65 -8.88
C PHE A 389 -8.99 16.80 -9.79
N ASP A 390 -9.21 16.80 -11.10
CA ASP A 390 -8.21 17.00 -12.14
C ASP A 390 -8.18 18.49 -12.52
N ILE A 391 -7.14 19.20 -12.06
CA ILE A 391 -7.08 20.66 -12.03
C ILE A 391 -5.99 21.12 -13.00
N ASP A 392 -6.40 21.69 -14.13
CA ASP A 392 -5.51 22.15 -15.19
C ASP A 392 -5.55 23.67 -15.37
N CYS A 393 -4.38 24.29 -15.56
CA CYS A 393 -4.28 25.67 -15.99
C CYS A 393 -3.24 25.82 -17.10
N VAL A 394 -3.69 26.25 -18.28
CA VAL A 394 -2.85 26.25 -19.50
C VAL A 394 -1.67 27.23 -19.41
N ASN A 395 -1.85 28.36 -18.71
CA ASN A 395 -0.91 29.47 -18.70
C ASN A 395 -0.24 29.73 -17.34
N ASP A 396 -0.76 29.14 -16.25
CA ASP A 396 -0.27 29.42 -14.90
C ASP A 396 -0.49 28.22 -13.97
N VAL A 397 0.52 27.35 -13.90
CA VAL A 397 0.53 26.18 -13.01
C VAL A 397 0.42 26.60 -11.54
N GLN A 398 0.85 27.81 -11.17
CA GLN A 398 0.76 28.30 -9.80
C GLN A 398 -0.70 28.55 -9.39
N LYS A 399 -1.56 28.99 -10.32
CA LYS A 399 -3.01 29.10 -10.07
C LYS A 399 -3.65 27.74 -9.84
N ALA A 400 -3.32 26.73 -10.67
CA ALA A 400 -3.80 25.37 -10.47
C ALA A 400 -3.41 24.82 -9.08
N PHE A 401 -2.18 25.11 -8.62
CA PHE A 401 -1.74 24.71 -7.28
C PHE A 401 -2.51 25.41 -6.16
N ASN A 402 -2.84 26.69 -6.32
CA ASN A 402 -3.61 27.43 -5.33
C ASN A 402 -5.04 26.88 -5.19
N VAL A 403 -5.70 26.60 -6.31
CA VAL A 403 -7.01 25.95 -6.34
C VAL A 403 -6.96 24.55 -5.72
N ALA A 404 -5.92 23.77 -6.00
CA ALA A 404 -5.73 22.45 -5.38
C ALA A 404 -5.64 22.53 -3.85
N LYS A 405 -4.95 23.54 -3.30
CA LYS A 405 -4.89 23.77 -1.85
C LYS A 405 -6.24 24.19 -1.25
N GLU A 406 -7.02 25.00 -1.96
CA GLU A 406 -8.37 25.38 -1.52
C GLU A 406 -9.31 24.18 -1.47
N ILE A 407 -9.34 23.36 -2.54
CA ILE A 407 -10.11 22.10 -2.57
C ILE A 407 -9.73 21.20 -1.42
N LYS A 408 -8.42 21.01 -1.19
CA LYS A 408 -7.93 20.18 -0.08
C LYS A 408 -8.43 20.71 1.28
N ARG A 409 -8.40 22.03 1.49
CA ARG A 409 -8.90 22.65 2.74
C ARG A 409 -10.40 22.39 2.92
N GLU A 410 -11.19 22.55 1.86
CA GLU A 410 -12.63 22.30 1.92
C GLU A 410 -12.99 20.82 2.13
N LEU A 411 -12.24 19.90 1.52
CA LEU A 411 -12.35 18.47 1.81
C LEU A 411 -12.05 18.17 3.29
N MET A 412 -11.00 18.80 3.84
CA MET A 412 -10.65 18.66 5.25
C MET A 412 -11.75 19.20 6.17
N HIS A 413 -12.38 20.33 5.84
CA HIS A 413 -13.55 20.85 6.58
C HIS A 413 -14.74 19.89 6.59
N LYS A 414 -14.89 19.10 5.52
CA LYS A 414 -15.90 18.03 5.43
C LYS A 414 -15.46 16.70 6.05
N GLY A 415 -14.28 16.65 6.69
CA GLY A 415 -13.76 15.47 7.37
C GLY A 415 -13.02 14.47 6.45
N TYR A 416 -12.66 14.88 5.24
CA TYR A 416 -11.95 14.02 4.29
C TYR A 416 -10.48 14.41 4.13
N GLU A 417 -9.60 13.48 4.46
CA GLU A 417 -8.16 13.57 4.17
C GLU A 417 -7.93 13.44 2.66
N SER A 418 -7.09 14.31 2.10
CA SER A 418 -6.80 14.34 0.66
C SER A 418 -5.35 14.73 0.36
N TYR A 419 -4.89 14.38 -0.84
CA TYR A 419 -3.47 14.42 -1.22
C TYR A 419 -3.26 15.11 -2.57
N ILE A 420 -2.36 16.09 -2.61
CA ILE A 420 -2.03 16.82 -3.84
C ILE A 420 -0.90 16.11 -4.60
N GLU A 421 -1.16 15.79 -5.86
CA GLU A 421 -0.20 15.24 -6.81
C GLU A 421 0.10 16.26 -7.92
N PHE A 422 1.36 16.47 -8.25
CA PHE A 422 1.72 17.17 -9.47
C PHE A 422 1.59 16.26 -10.71
N SER A 423 0.70 16.63 -11.65
CA SER A 423 0.41 15.86 -12.87
C SER A 423 1.59 15.76 -13.86
N GLY A 424 2.68 16.50 -13.63
CA GLY A 424 3.88 16.48 -14.47
C GLY A 424 3.86 17.47 -15.64
N LYS A 425 2.77 18.21 -15.88
CA LYS A 425 2.73 19.23 -16.96
C LYS A 425 1.98 20.52 -16.60
N LYS A 426 0.64 20.51 -16.66
CA LYS A 426 -0.19 21.74 -16.64
C LYS A 426 -1.08 21.87 -15.40
N GLY A 427 -1.05 20.88 -14.52
CA GLY A 427 -2.06 20.78 -13.47
C GLY A 427 -1.66 19.93 -12.28
N TYR A 428 -2.62 19.74 -11.39
CA TYR A 428 -2.52 18.93 -10.18
C TYR A 428 -3.74 18.02 -10.08
N HIS A 429 -3.55 16.87 -9.45
CA HIS A 429 -4.67 16.04 -9.01
C HIS A 429 -4.82 16.16 -7.50
N VAL A 430 -6.05 16.33 -7.01
CA VAL A 430 -6.37 16.19 -5.58
C VAL A 430 -7.07 14.87 -5.37
N TRP A 431 -6.39 13.93 -4.72
CA TRP A 431 -6.86 12.57 -4.48
C TRP A 431 -7.50 12.42 -3.11
N THR A 432 -8.67 11.80 -3.06
CA THR A 432 -9.33 11.35 -1.83
C THR A 432 -9.61 9.85 -1.96
N PHE A 433 -9.13 9.07 -1.00
CA PHE A 433 -9.29 7.60 -0.98
C PHE A 433 -10.26 7.19 0.12
N PHE A 434 -11.07 6.16 -0.14
CA PHE A 434 -12.08 5.66 0.78
C PHE A 434 -11.88 4.17 1.09
N LYS A 435 -12.25 3.74 2.31
CA LYS A 435 -12.19 2.33 2.73
C LYS A 435 -13.19 1.46 1.95
N GLU A 436 -14.38 2.00 1.70
CA GLU A 436 -15.48 1.32 1.01
C GLU A 436 -15.75 1.98 -0.35
N THR A 437 -16.42 1.27 -1.25
CA THR A 437 -16.85 1.85 -2.53
C THR A 437 -18.16 2.61 -2.37
N ILE A 438 -18.22 3.83 -2.90
CA ILE A 438 -19.34 4.78 -2.75
C ILE A 438 -19.98 4.98 -4.11
N LYS A 439 -21.31 5.17 -4.18
CA LYS A 439 -22.00 5.48 -5.44
C LYS A 439 -21.44 6.78 -6.05
N ILE A 440 -21.23 6.77 -7.36
CA ILE A 440 -20.57 7.88 -8.06
C ILE A 440 -21.36 9.19 -7.91
N ASN A 441 -22.69 9.15 -7.97
CA ASN A 441 -23.53 10.33 -7.77
C ASN A 441 -23.34 11.01 -6.39
N LEU A 442 -23.05 10.23 -5.34
CA LEU A 442 -22.74 10.76 -4.01
C LEU A 442 -21.36 11.41 -3.97
N LEU A 443 -20.37 10.82 -4.62
CA LEU A 443 -19.03 11.42 -4.77
C LEU A 443 -19.10 12.73 -5.56
N GLU A 444 -19.87 12.77 -6.65
CA GLU A 444 -20.11 14.00 -7.40
C GLU A 444 -20.79 15.08 -6.55
N LYS A 445 -21.73 14.70 -5.68
CA LYS A 445 -22.39 15.63 -4.76
C LYS A 445 -21.38 16.25 -3.79
N ILE A 446 -20.53 15.44 -3.14
CA ILE A 446 -19.44 15.93 -2.28
C ILE A 446 -18.56 16.91 -3.06
N ALA A 447 -18.18 16.54 -4.29
CA ALA A 447 -17.29 17.36 -5.10
C ALA A 447 -17.90 18.70 -5.48
N LYS A 448 -19.19 18.74 -5.84
CA LYS A 448 -19.92 19.98 -6.14
C LYS A 448 -20.00 20.90 -4.92
N GLU A 449 -20.35 20.35 -3.75
CA GLU A 449 -20.38 21.12 -2.50
C GLU A 449 -19.01 21.69 -2.10
N VAL A 450 -17.92 20.96 -2.39
CA VAL A 450 -16.56 21.49 -2.20
C VAL A 450 -16.29 22.67 -3.14
N LEU A 451 -16.68 22.55 -4.41
CA LEU A 451 -16.45 23.61 -5.40
C LEU A 451 -17.30 24.87 -5.18
N GLU A 452 -18.44 24.79 -4.49
CA GLU A 452 -19.24 25.97 -4.12
C GLU A 452 -18.46 26.99 -3.27
N ASN A 453 -17.49 26.51 -2.49
CA ASN A 453 -16.67 27.33 -1.60
C ASN A 453 -15.27 27.66 -2.15
N VAL A 454 -14.93 27.24 -3.37
CA VAL A 454 -13.61 27.40 -3.97
C VAL A 454 -13.66 28.41 -5.12
N ASN A 455 -12.71 29.34 -5.18
CA ASN A 455 -12.61 30.27 -6.31
C ASN A 455 -11.63 29.75 -7.36
N TYR A 456 -12.17 29.17 -8.44
CA TYR A 456 -11.38 28.57 -9.52
C TYR A 456 -11.54 29.30 -10.86
N LYS A 457 -11.78 30.62 -10.83
CA LYS A 457 -11.83 31.44 -12.06
C LYS A 457 -10.53 31.28 -12.87
N ASP A 458 -10.67 31.02 -14.17
CA ASP A 458 -9.57 30.75 -15.12
C ASP A 458 -8.78 29.44 -14.90
N VAL A 459 -9.32 28.51 -14.11
CA VAL A 459 -8.77 27.17 -13.89
C VAL A 459 -9.82 26.13 -14.32
N ASN A 460 -9.39 25.14 -15.11
CA ASN A 460 -10.25 24.04 -15.53
C ASN A 460 -10.20 22.94 -14.47
N ILE A 461 -11.37 22.51 -13.99
CA ILE A 461 -11.49 21.43 -13.02
C ILE A 461 -12.42 20.37 -13.59
N GLU A 462 -11.93 19.13 -13.67
CA GLU A 462 -12.72 17.96 -14.00
C GLU A 462 -12.85 17.05 -12.77
N ILE A 463 -14.08 16.72 -12.39
CA ILE A 463 -14.36 15.78 -11.29
C ILE A 463 -14.39 14.37 -11.87
N LYS A 464 -13.67 13.43 -11.23
CA LYS A 464 -13.66 12.01 -11.57
C LYS A 464 -13.84 11.14 -10.32
N PRO A 465 -14.58 10.03 -10.38
CA PRO A 465 -15.35 9.54 -11.53
C PRO A 465 -16.65 10.31 -11.77
N LYS A 466 -17.15 10.25 -13.02
CA LYS A 466 -18.46 10.71 -13.47
C LYS A 466 -19.45 9.56 -13.61
N GLU A 467 -20.71 9.79 -13.28
CA GLU A 467 -21.77 8.77 -13.37
C GLU A 467 -22.14 8.47 -14.83
N ASN A 468 -22.33 9.52 -15.62
CA ASN A 468 -22.68 9.43 -17.03
C ASN A 468 -21.44 9.69 -17.89
N ILE A 469 -20.87 8.62 -18.43
CA ILE A 469 -19.74 8.70 -19.37
C ILE A 469 -20.22 8.48 -20.82
N ILE A 470 -19.66 9.26 -21.73
CA ILE A 470 -19.86 9.16 -23.18
C ILE A 470 -18.76 8.29 -23.80
N VAL A 471 -17.55 8.37 -23.26
CA VAL A 471 -16.39 7.59 -23.71
C VAL A 471 -15.70 6.87 -22.56
N ASP A 472 -15.18 5.66 -22.85
CA ASP A 472 -14.59 4.76 -21.85
C ASP A 472 -13.43 5.38 -21.04
N THR A 473 -12.81 6.43 -21.60
CA THR A 473 -11.65 7.12 -21.06
C THR A 473 -11.96 8.30 -20.13
N GLU A 474 -13.22 8.72 -19.99
CA GLU A 474 -13.59 9.87 -19.14
C GLU A 474 -13.28 9.65 -17.66
N ASN A 475 -13.42 8.42 -17.18
CA ASN A 475 -13.07 8.03 -15.81
C ASN A 475 -11.65 7.47 -15.69
N VAL A 476 -10.85 7.56 -16.75
CA VAL A 476 -9.45 7.11 -16.74
C VAL A 476 -8.53 8.24 -16.32
N ILE A 477 -7.69 7.96 -15.32
CA ILE A 477 -6.68 8.91 -14.83
C ILE A 477 -5.29 8.26 -14.81
N LYS A 478 -4.25 9.04 -15.15
CA LYS A 478 -2.85 8.61 -15.07
C LYS A 478 -2.44 8.48 -13.61
N LEU A 479 -1.70 7.42 -13.30
CA LEU A 479 -1.24 7.14 -11.94
C LEU A 479 0.00 7.98 -11.58
N PRO A 480 0.14 8.34 -10.28
CA PRO A 480 1.28 9.07 -9.74
C PRO A 480 2.55 8.21 -9.70
N LEU A 481 3.70 8.84 -9.41
CA LEU A 481 5.02 8.19 -9.30
C LEU A 481 5.60 7.62 -10.59
N GLY A 482 4.99 7.88 -11.75
CA GLY A 482 5.54 7.63 -13.08
C GLY A 482 6.25 8.85 -13.68
N LEU A 483 6.58 8.74 -14.97
CA LEU A 483 6.96 9.91 -15.78
C LEU A 483 5.78 10.35 -16.64
N HIS A 484 5.52 11.65 -16.70
CA HIS A 484 4.48 12.17 -17.59
C HIS A 484 4.89 11.96 -19.07
N PRO A 485 4.00 11.43 -19.94
CA PRO A 485 4.38 10.99 -21.29
C PRO A 485 5.04 12.04 -22.17
N GLU A 486 4.58 13.30 -22.08
CA GLU A 486 5.07 14.38 -22.95
C GLU A 486 6.27 15.13 -22.38
N THR A 487 6.20 15.55 -21.11
CA THR A 487 7.24 16.35 -20.44
C THR A 487 8.38 15.52 -19.86
N CYS A 488 8.19 14.21 -19.70
CA CYS A 488 9.10 13.32 -18.97
C CYS A 488 9.41 13.76 -17.52
N LYS A 489 8.63 14.69 -16.96
CA LYS A 489 8.73 15.05 -15.54
C LYS A 489 8.14 13.93 -14.69
N ARG A 490 8.73 13.70 -13.52
CA ARG A 490 8.19 12.76 -12.54
C ARG A 490 6.92 13.36 -11.92
N THR A 491 5.86 12.57 -11.89
CA THR A 491 4.64 12.87 -11.14
C THR A 491 4.86 12.46 -9.70
N GLU A 492 4.56 13.31 -8.74
CA GLU A 492 4.81 13.03 -7.33
C GLU A 492 3.75 13.67 -6.45
N PHE A 493 3.44 13.01 -5.33
CA PHE A 493 2.68 13.62 -4.25
C PHE A 493 3.57 14.63 -3.52
N LEU A 494 3.02 15.81 -3.24
CA LEU A 494 3.79 16.91 -2.66
C LEU A 494 3.94 16.84 -1.15
N GLU A 495 3.08 16.06 -0.49
CA GLU A 495 2.84 16.16 0.96
C GLU A 495 3.19 14.88 1.72
N ILE A 496 3.44 13.78 1.01
CA ILE A 496 3.74 12.48 1.61
C ILE A 496 5.11 12.00 1.16
N SER A 497 5.83 11.42 2.11
CA SER A 497 7.14 10.78 1.85
C SER A 497 6.98 9.28 1.53
N SER A 498 5.85 8.70 1.95
CA SER A 498 5.54 7.28 1.81
C SER A 498 4.07 7.06 1.47
N LEU A 499 3.77 6.05 0.65
CA LEU A 499 2.38 5.67 0.33
C LEU A 499 1.60 5.17 1.56
N LYS A 500 2.29 4.74 2.62
CA LYS A 500 1.67 4.36 3.90
C LYS A 500 1.03 5.53 4.63
N ASP A 501 1.43 6.76 4.29
CA ASP A 501 0.93 7.98 4.91
C ASP A 501 -0.47 8.33 4.35
N ILE A 502 -0.92 7.62 3.29
CA ILE A 502 -2.26 7.74 2.72
C ILE A 502 -3.27 7.04 3.63
N LYS A 503 -4.17 7.84 4.21
CA LYS A 503 -5.32 7.40 5.00
C LYS A 503 -6.51 7.14 4.08
N LEU A 504 -7.19 6.03 4.34
CA LEU A 504 -8.46 5.71 3.71
C LEU A 504 -9.58 6.31 4.55
N ASN A 505 -10.32 7.25 3.96
CA ASN A 505 -11.47 7.88 4.58
C ASN A 505 -12.63 6.91 4.71
N GLU A 506 -13.45 7.10 5.74
CA GLU A 506 -14.78 6.53 5.80
C GLU A 506 -15.76 7.53 5.19
N TYR A 507 -16.70 7.03 4.38
CA TYR A 507 -17.73 7.89 3.82
C TYR A 507 -18.84 8.11 4.84
N TYR A 508 -19.17 9.37 5.10
CA TYR A 508 -20.20 9.76 6.03
C TYR A 508 -21.28 10.55 5.29
N SER A 509 -22.45 9.94 5.04
CA SER A 509 -23.58 10.61 4.37
C SER A 509 -24.34 11.52 5.34
N TYR A 510 -23.84 12.74 5.56
CA TYR A 510 -24.52 13.76 6.39
C TYR A 510 -25.92 14.15 5.90
N ALA A 511 -26.24 13.93 4.62
CA ALA A 511 -27.53 14.31 4.04
C ALA A 511 -28.70 13.40 4.47
N ASP A 512 -28.46 12.10 4.66
CA ASP A 512 -29.49 11.16 5.11
C ASP A 512 -29.74 11.28 6.62
N ASP A 513 -28.70 11.62 7.38
CA ASP A 513 -28.80 11.84 8.82
C ASP A 513 -29.76 13.02 9.13
N ASN A 514 -29.62 14.17 8.45
CA ASN A 514 -30.51 15.32 8.70
C ASN A 514 -31.98 15.02 8.41
N VAL A 515 -32.29 14.36 7.29
CA VAL A 515 -33.68 13.99 6.92
C VAL A 515 -34.25 12.97 7.90
N PHE A 516 -33.44 11.99 8.33
CA PHE A 516 -33.84 11.01 9.33
C PHE A 516 -34.15 11.68 10.67
N PHE A 517 -33.27 12.52 11.19
CA PHE A 517 -33.48 13.20 12.48
C PHE A 517 -34.63 14.22 12.45
N GLU A 518 -34.89 14.88 11.31
CA GLU A 518 -36.08 15.72 11.13
C GLU A 518 -37.36 14.88 11.19
N ASN A 519 -37.38 13.71 10.54
CA ASN A 519 -38.52 12.79 10.62
C ASN A 519 -38.74 12.27 12.04
N LEU A 520 -37.66 11.94 12.77
CA LEU A 520 -37.73 11.56 14.18
C LEU A 520 -38.36 12.68 15.01
N ARG A 521 -37.92 13.92 14.82
CA ARG A 521 -38.45 15.08 15.54
C ARG A 521 -39.95 15.27 15.31
N GLN A 522 -40.43 15.04 14.09
CA GLN A 522 -41.84 15.23 13.72
C GLN A 522 -42.75 14.06 14.16
N ASN A 523 -42.30 12.82 13.96
CA ASN A 523 -43.16 11.64 14.08
C ASN A 523 -42.85 10.76 15.30
N TYR A 524 -41.64 10.86 15.86
CA TYR A 524 -41.13 10.02 16.96
C TYR A 524 -40.34 10.86 17.98
N ASN A 525 -40.98 11.88 18.56
CA ASN A 525 -40.32 12.90 19.38
C ASN A 525 -39.53 12.32 20.59
N GLU A 526 -40.02 11.25 21.23
CA GLU A 526 -39.27 10.59 22.30
C GLU A 526 -38.00 9.91 21.78
N ALA A 527 -38.05 9.27 20.62
CA ALA A 527 -36.87 8.70 19.99
C ALA A 527 -35.85 9.79 19.64
N TYR A 528 -36.33 10.94 19.13
CA TYR A 528 -35.52 12.12 18.86
C TYR A 528 -34.82 12.63 20.12
N LYS A 529 -35.54 12.79 21.24
CA LYS A 529 -34.97 13.25 22.52
C LYS A 529 -33.86 12.32 23.02
N ILE A 530 -34.08 11.01 22.97
CA ILE A 530 -33.04 10.03 23.34
C ILE A 530 -31.83 10.16 22.41
N ALA A 531 -32.06 10.21 21.10
CA ALA A 531 -30.99 10.22 20.11
C ALA A 531 -30.15 11.50 20.16
N VAL A 532 -30.74 12.67 20.42
CA VAL A 532 -29.98 13.93 20.54
C VAL A 532 -29.18 14.01 21.83
N ASN A 533 -29.69 13.45 22.93
CA ASN A 533 -29.06 13.56 24.25
C ASN A 533 -28.12 12.40 24.59
N CYS A 534 -28.23 11.26 23.91
CA CYS A 534 -27.33 10.12 24.11
C CYS A 534 -26.43 9.91 22.88
N LYS A 535 -25.18 10.36 22.97
CA LYS A 535 -24.18 10.23 21.88
C LYS A 535 -24.01 8.80 21.36
N VAL A 536 -24.05 7.80 22.24
CA VAL A 536 -23.90 6.39 21.86
C VAL A 536 -25.09 5.92 21.01
N ILE A 537 -26.31 6.28 21.41
CA ILE A 537 -27.52 5.94 20.64
C ILE A 537 -27.56 6.72 19.34
N LYS A 538 -27.17 8.00 19.36
CA LYS A 538 -27.02 8.82 18.15
C LYS A 538 -26.12 8.14 17.13
N TYR A 539 -24.94 7.72 17.57
CA TYR A 539 -23.95 7.03 16.76
C TYR A 539 -24.49 5.71 16.18
N LEU A 540 -25.20 4.91 16.97
CA LEU A 540 -25.81 3.66 16.50
C LEU A 540 -26.87 3.90 15.42
N LEU A 541 -27.70 4.93 15.58
CA LEU A 541 -28.72 5.31 14.60
C LEU A 541 -28.06 5.83 13.31
N GLU A 542 -27.17 6.80 13.42
CA GLU A 542 -26.44 7.38 12.27
C GLU A 542 -25.68 6.30 11.50
N ASN A 543 -24.95 5.42 12.19
CA ASN A 543 -24.23 4.34 11.52
C ASN A 543 -25.15 3.30 10.90
N GLY A 544 -26.26 2.95 11.56
CA GLY A 544 -27.25 2.04 11.01
C GLY A 544 -27.83 2.57 9.70
N ILE A 545 -28.27 3.84 9.70
CA ILE A 545 -28.82 4.51 8.52
C ILE A 545 -27.78 4.62 7.41
N ARG A 546 -26.58 5.11 7.76
CA ARG A 546 -25.46 5.29 6.82
C ARG A 546 -25.01 3.99 6.17
N LYS A 547 -24.94 2.89 6.93
CA LYS A 547 -24.53 1.56 6.43
C LYS A 547 -25.69 0.75 5.83
N LYS A 548 -26.94 1.21 6.00
CA LYS A 548 -28.17 0.41 5.79
C LYS A 548 -28.12 -0.97 6.46
N HIS A 549 -27.35 -1.07 7.54
CA HIS A 549 -27.08 -2.32 8.21
C HIS A 549 -26.83 -2.08 9.70
N LEU A 550 -27.49 -2.91 10.51
CA LEU A 550 -27.23 -3.05 11.94
C LEU A 550 -26.95 -4.52 12.20
N THR A 551 -25.87 -4.79 12.92
CA THR A 551 -25.55 -6.13 13.43
C THR A 551 -26.67 -6.63 14.34
N HIS A 552 -26.72 -7.95 14.57
CA HIS A 552 -27.74 -8.53 15.45
C HIS A 552 -27.74 -7.88 16.84
N PHE A 553 -26.56 -7.60 17.39
CA PHE A 553 -26.41 -6.99 18.71
C PHE A 553 -26.88 -5.53 18.74
N GLU A 554 -26.53 -4.72 17.73
CA GLU A 554 -26.97 -3.33 17.64
C GLU A 554 -28.50 -3.23 17.47
N ARG A 555 -29.11 -4.16 16.71
CA ARG A 555 -30.57 -4.27 16.60
C ARG A 555 -31.21 -4.52 17.96
N LEU A 556 -30.68 -5.47 18.74
CA LEU A 556 -31.20 -5.76 20.09
C LEU A 556 -31.01 -4.57 21.04
N LEU A 557 -29.86 -3.88 20.98
CA LEU A 557 -29.60 -2.69 21.78
C LEU A 557 -30.64 -1.59 21.53
N LEU A 558 -30.88 -1.24 20.26
CA LEU A 558 -31.84 -0.20 19.89
C LEU A 558 -33.26 -0.64 20.23
N LEU A 559 -33.61 -1.91 20.02
CA LEU A 559 -34.91 -2.47 20.42
C LEU A 559 -35.11 -2.37 21.94
N TYR A 560 -34.12 -2.74 22.75
CA TYR A 560 -34.19 -2.68 24.22
C TYR A 560 -34.11 -1.27 24.79
N VAL A 561 -33.94 -0.25 23.96
CA VAL A 561 -34.06 1.16 24.35
C VAL A 561 -35.41 1.71 23.91
N PHE A 562 -35.76 1.54 22.64
CA PHE A 562 -36.92 2.22 22.06
C PHE A 562 -38.24 1.45 22.18
N ASN A 563 -38.24 0.19 22.63
CA ASN A 563 -39.51 -0.55 22.80
C ASN A 563 -40.44 0.06 23.87
N TYR A 564 -39.90 0.91 24.76
CA TYR A 564 -40.58 1.44 25.94
C TYR A 564 -40.96 2.92 25.83
N ILE A 565 -40.71 3.55 24.67
CA ILE A 565 -41.13 4.92 24.39
C ILE A 565 -42.51 4.95 23.73
N GLU A 566 -43.12 6.14 23.67
CA GLU A 566 -44.34 6.37 22.90
C GLU A 566 -44.10 6.00 21.42
N LYS A 567 -45.03 5.22 20.83
CA LYS A 567 -44.89 4.65 19.48
C LYS A 567 -43.61 3.82 19.26
N GLY A 568 -43.07 3.23 20.32
CA GLY A 568 -41.81 2.48 20.27
C GLY A 568 -41.79 1.35 19.25
N LYS A 569 -42.87 0.54 19.19
CA LYS A 569 -42.99 -0.55 18.19
C LYS A 569 -42.97 -0.03 16.75
N ASP A 570 -43.74 1.03 16.49
CA ASP A 570 -43.80 1.66 15.17
C ASP A 570 -42.44 2.26 14.78
N PHE A 571 -41.76 2.91 15.73
CA PHE A 571 -40.42 3.45 15.52
C PHE A 571 -39.40 2.34 15.22
N ILE A 572 -39.44 1.21 15.93
CA ILE A 572 -38.54 0.09 15.67
C ILE A 572 -38.77 -0.46 14.25
N HIS A 573 -40.00 -0.63 13.81
CA HIS A 573 -40.28 -1.06 12.43
C HIS A 573 -39.82 -0.03 11.41
N PHE A 574 -40.09 1.26 11.66
CA PHE A 574 -39.59 2.34 10.82
C PHE A 574 -38.06 2.31 10.70
N LEU A 575 -37.34 2.23 11.83
CA LEU A 575 -35.88 2.13 11.86
C LEU A 575 -35.39 0.90 11.10
N MET A 576 -35.99 -0.27 11.36
CA MET A 576 -35.58 -1.51 10.71
C MET A 576 -35.87 -1.49 9.20
N SER A 577 -36.92 -0.79 8.75
CA SER A 577 -37.23 -0.61 7.33
C SER A 577 -36.16 0.16 6.55
N GLN A 578 -35.30 0.91 7.25
CA GLN A 578 -34.15 1.60 6.65
C GLN A 578 -32.96 0.64 6.42
N MET A 579 -33.05 -0.62 6.83
CA MET A 579 -31.99 -1.63 6.72
C MET A 579 -32.25 -2.61 5.57
N ASP A 580 -31.20 -3.06 4.89
CA ASP A 580 -31.31 -3.94 3.70
C ASP A 580 -31.95 -5.31 4.01
N ASN A 581 -31.84 -5.79 5.26
CA ASN A 581 -32.36 -7.09 5.71
C ASN A 581 -33.52 -6.93 6.71
N TYR A 582 -34.50 -6.11 6.36
CA TYR A 582 -35.72 -5.97 7.14
C TYR A 582 -36.69 -7.13 6.90
N SER A 583 -37.26 -7.65 7.99
CA SER A 583 -38.38 -8.59 7.93
C SER A 583 -39.33 -8.26 9.06
N PHE A 584 -40.56 -7.88 8.69
CA PHE A 584 -41.60 -7.52 9.65
C PHE A 584 -41.80 -8.63 10.70
N ASN A 585 -41.99 -9.87 10.27
CA ASN A 585 -42.26 -11.01 11.14
C ASN A 585 -41.10 -11.31 12.12
N ILE A 586 -39.85 -11.16 11.66
CA ILE A 586 -38.69 -11.38 12.51
C ILE A 586 -38.59 -10.26 13.55
N THR A 587 -38.73 -9.01 13.13
CA THR A 587 -38.72 -7.85 14.03
C THR A 587 -39.83 -7.95 15.08
N GLU A 588 -41.05 -8.31 14.68
CA GLU A 588 -42.19 -8.49 15.58
C GLU A 588 -41.93 -9.57 16.64
N LYS A 589 -41.30 -10.69 16.23
CA LYS A 589 -40.90 -11.76 17.15
C LYS A 589 -39.89 -11.26 18.20
N PHE A 590 -38.98 -10.38 17.86
CA PHE A 590 -38.02 -9.81 18.81
C PHE A 590 -38.64 -8.72 19.70
N ILE A 591 -39.54 -7.91 19.16
CA ILE A 591 -40.33 -6.94 19.95
C ILE A 591 -41.12 -7.67 21.05
N ASN A 592 -41.78 -8.77 20.69
CA ASN A 592 -42.54 -9.59 21.65
C ASN A 592 -41.67 -10.35 22.67
N LYS A 593 -40.36 -10.45 22.41
CA LYS A 593 -39.38 -11.05 23.32
C LYS A 593 -38.54 -10.01 24.06
N ALA A 594 -38.85 -8.72 23.91
CA ALA A 594 -38.14 -7.68 24.63
C ALA A 594 -38.25 -7.91 26.15
N PRO A 595 -37.18 -7.62 26.91
CA PRO A 595 -37.23 -7.74 28.37
C PRO A 595 -38.30 -6.83 28.97
N GLU A 596 -38.68 -7.05 30.21
CA GLU A 596 -39.67 -6.18 30.88
C GLU A 596 -39.12 -4.78 31.18
N ARG A 597 -37.80 -4.62 31.20
CA ARG A 597 -37.12 -3.37 31.55
C ARG A 597 -36.10 -2.96 30.48
N PRO A 598 -35.93 -1.66 30.22
CA PRO A 598 -35.00 -1.16 29.20
C PRO A 598 -33.55 -1.41 29.60
N ILE A 599 -32.66 -1.51 28.63
CA ILE A 599 -31.25 -1.80 28.89
C ILE A 599 -30.56 -0.65 29.64
N SER A 600 -29.66 -0.98 30.57
CA SER A 600 -28.90 0.01 31.35
C SER A 600 -27.70 0.56 30.59
N CYS A 601 -27.31 1.81 30.88
CA CYS A 601 -26.10 2.44 30.33
C CYS A 601 -24.84 1.61 30.63
N LYS A 602 -24.78 0.90 31.77
CA LYS A 602 -23.69 -0.02 32.09
C LYS A 602 -23.62 -1.17 31.08
N LYS A 603 -24.74 -1.85 30.81
CA LYS A 603 -24.79 -2.94 29.82
C LYS A 603 -24.49 -2.43 28.42
N ILE A 604 -25.03 -1.27 28.02
CA ILE A 604 -24.71 -0.65 26.71
C ILE A 604 -23.19 -0.46 26.58
N ARG A 605 -22.53 0.11 27.59
CA ARG A 605 -21.07 0.31 27.59
C ARG A 605 -20.29 -1.01 27.53
N GLU A 606 -20.76 -2.05 28.22
CA GLU A 606 -20.14 -3.39 28.17
C GLU A 606 -20.26 -4.01 26.77
N TYR A 607 -21.41 -3.90 26.12
CA TYR A 607 -21.61 -4.39 24.75
C TYR A 607 -20.82 -3.60 23.71
N MET A 608 -20.59 -2.32 23.94
CA MET A 608 -19.92 -1.40 23.03
C MET A 608 -18.46 -1.11 23.44
N LYS A 609 -17.87 -1.91 24.34
CA LYS A 609 -16.55 -1.66 24.96
C LYS A 609 -15.41 -1.49 23.96
N ASP A 610 -15.52 -2.14 22.81
CA ASP A 610 -14.50 -2.13 21.74
C ASP A 610 -14.74 -0.98 20.72
N ASN A 611 -15.72 -0.11 20.97
CA ASN A 611 -16.07 1.01 20.11
C ASN A 611 -15.59 2.34 20.73
N ASP A 612 -14.83 3.13 19.97
CA ASP A 612 -14.24 4.40 20.40
C ASP A 612 -15.27 5.39 20.92
N ILE A 613 -16.54 5.31 20.46
CA ILE A 613 -17.63 6.20 20.88
C ILE A 613 -17.92 6.13 22.40
N ILE A 614 -17.54 5.03 23.06
CA ILE A 614 -17.74 4.90 24.51
C ILE A 614 -16.87 5.88 25.28
N SER A 615 -15.70 6.24 24.77
CA SER A 615 -14.85 7.28 25.37
C SER A 615 -15.51 8.67 25.36
N GLU A 616 -16.43 8.90 24.43
CA GLU A 616 -17.19 10.14 24.31
C GLU A 616 -18.52 10.15 25.08
N CYS A 617 -18.90 9.04 25.71
CA CYS A 617 -20.15 8.92 26.44
C CYS A 617 -20.16 9.81 27.69
N CYS A 618 -20.86 10.94 27.62
CA CYS A 618 -20.92 11.95 28.69
C CYS A 618 -22.33 12.12 29.29
N CYS A 619 -23.18 11.10 29.24
CA CYS A 619 -24.57 11.20 29.72
C CYS A 619 -24.59 11.55 31.23
N LYS A 620 -25.28 12.63 31.58
CA LYS A 620 -25.53 13.04 32.97
C LYS A 620 -27.05 12.98 33.20
N PHE A 621 -27.46 12.18 34.18
CA PHE A 621 -28.85 12.02 34.58
C PHE A 621 -28.98 12.35 36.06
N GLU A 622 -30.08 12.97 36.46
CA GLU A 622 -30.60 12.78 37.82
C GLU A 622 -31.25 11.39 37.83
N ILE A 623 -30.80 10.50 38.71
CA ILE A 623 -31.28 9.12 38.78
C ILE A 623 -32.26 9.04 39.96
N PRO A 624 -33.57 8.88 39.71
CA PRO A 624 -34.53 8.68 40.78
C PRO A 624 -34.25 7.41 41.59
N GLU A 625 -34.69 7.39 42.84
CA GLU A 625 -34.54 6.23 43.73
C GLU A 625 -35.23 4.98 43.13
N GLY A 626 -34.51 3.85 43.10
CA GLY A 626 -34.99 2.59 42.49
C GLY A 626 -34.82 2.48 40.96
N VAL A 627 -34.28 3.52 40.30
CA VAL A 627 -34.03 3.55 38.85
C VAL A 627 -32.53 3.41 38.56
N TYR A 628 -32.16 2.87 37.41
CA TYR A 628 -30.77 2.82 36.95
C TYR A 628 -30.56 3.72 35.73
N SER A 629 -29.32 4.18 35.53
CA SER A 629 -28.97 4.95 34.34
C SER A 629 -29.31 4.18 33.05
N SER A 630 -30.12 4.79 32.19
CA SER A 630 -30.55 4.25 30.90
C SER A 630 -30.87 5.41 29.94
N PRO A 631 -30.65 5.29 28.62
CA PRO A 631 -30.99 6.35 27.67
C PRO A 631 -32.47 6.74 27.68
N ILE A 632 -33.36 5.85 28.10
CA ILE A 632 -34.79 6.13 28.23
C ILE A 632 -35.10 7.30 29.19
N LEU A 633 -34.19 7.64 30.10
CA LEU A 633 -34.36 8.78 31.01
C LEU A 633 -34.35 10.14 30.28
N TYR A 634 -33.98 10.17 29.00
CA TYR A 634 -34.16 11.34 28.14
C TYR A 634 -35.55 11.42 27.48
N SER A 635 -36.39 10.40 27.62
CA SER A 635 -37.79 10.40 27.17
C SER A 635 -38.73 10.91 28.26
N ASP A 636 -39.92 11.37 27.87
CA ASP A 636 -40.93 11.85 28.81
C ASP A 636 -41.61 10.69 29.57
N ASN A 637 -41.50 9.45 29.06
CA ASN A 637 -42.01 8.21 29.69
C ASN A 637 -41.14 7.65 30.83
N ALA A 638 -40.17 8.42 31.33
CA ALA A 638 -39.33 7.99 32.46
C ALA A 638 -40.14 7.63 33.74
N GLU A 639 -41.37 8.15 33.88
CA GLU A 639 -42.27 7.83 35.00
C GLU A 639 -42.77 6.37 35.01
N PHE A 640 -42.85 5.70 33.85
CA PHE A 640 -43.28 4.29 33.74
C PHE A 640 -42.33 3.32 34.47
N PHE A 641 -41.06 3.73 34.62
CA PHE A 641 -40.03 2.98 35.33
C PHE A 641 -40.33 2.83 36.83
N LYS A 642 -41.03 3.82 37.41
CA LYS A 642 -41.33 3.88 38.85
C LYS A 642 -42.40 2.87 39.25
N THR A 643 -43.41 2.67 38.42
CA THR A 643 -44.58 1.82 38.72
C THR A 643 -44.28 0.31 38.61
N SER A 644 -43.35 -0.09 37.73
CA SER A 644 -43.03 -1.51 37.48
C SER A 644 -42.24 -2.19 38.60
N VAL A 645 -41.45 -1.43 39.37
CA VAL A 645 -40.63 -1.97 40.46
C VAL A 645 -41.49 -2.31 41.68
N GLU A 646 -42.44 -1.44 42.02
CA GLU A 646 -43.36 -1.63 43.16
C GLU A 646 -44.26 -2.87 43.00
N LEU A 647 -44.72 -3.16 41.78
CA LEU A 647 -45.50 -4.36 41.47
C LEU A 647 -44.67 -5.65 41.60
N SER A 648 -43.45 -5.67 41.05
CA SER A 648 -42.57 -6.86 41.08
C SER A 648 -42.07 -7.23 42.48
N ILE A 649 -41.86 -6.23 43.36
CA ILE A 649 -41.45 -6.49 44.75
C ILE A 649 -42.56 -7.21 45.51
N LYS A 650 -43.82 -6.84 45.26
CA LYS A 650 -44.98 -7.42 45.93
C LYS A 650 -45.16 -8.90 45.58
N GLU A 651 -45.02 -9.23 44.30
CA GLU A 651 -45.11 -10.62 43.81
C GLU A 651 -44.03 -11.53 44.39
N VAL A 652 -42.77 -11.06 44.41
CA VAL A 652 -41.65 -11.82 44.99
C VAL A 652 -41.81 -12.01 46.50
N VAL A 653 -42.29 -10.98 47.21
CA VAL A 653 -42.56 -11.06 48.66
C VAL A 653 -43.65 -12.09 48.95
N ASP A 654 -44.74 -12.09 48.18
CA ASP A 654 -45.85 -13.04 48.36
C ASP A 654 -45.39 -14.50 48.13
N GLU A 655 -44.56 -14.73 47.11
CA GLU A 655 -44.03 -16.06 46.82
C GLU A 655 -43.04 -16.56 47.88
N VAL A 656 -42.18 -15.66 48.40
CA VAL A 656 -41.28 -15.98 49.52
C VAL A 656 -42.07 -16.31 50.79
N LEU A 657 -43.14 -15.57 51.09
CA LEU A 657 -43.99 -15.83 52.25
C LEU A 657 -44.69 -17.18 52.12
N LYS A 658 -45.19 -17.51 50.93
CA LYS A 658 -45.82 -18.81 50.64
C LYS A 658 -44.83 -19.97 50.83
N LEU A 659 -43.62 -19.87 50.29
CA LEU A 659 -42.58 -20.89 50.43
C LEU A 659 -42.12 -21.06 51.89
N LYS A 660 -42.00 -19.96 52.65
CA LYS A 660 -41.69 -20.02 54.09
C LYS A 660 -42.77 -20.75 54.88
N SER A 661 -44.04 -20.49 54.59
CA SER A 661 -45.16 -21.19 55.24
C SER A 661 -45.16 -22.69 54.92
N GLN A 662 -44.90 -23.06 53.67
CA GLN A 662 -44.76 -24.47 53.27
C GLN A 662 -43.58 -25.16 53.96
N ARG A 663 -42.44 -24.46 54.11
CA ARG A 663 -41.28 -24.98 54.83
C ARG A 663 -41.62 -25.28 56.30
N GLU A 664 -42.28 -24.36 57.00
CA GLU A 664 -42.70 -24.60 58.39
C GLU A 664 -43.65 -25.79 58.53
N GLU A 665 -44.55 -26.00 57.56
CA GLU A 665 -45.45 -27.15 57.57
C GLU A 665 -44.71 -28.47 57.31
N LEU A 666 -43.75 -28.46 56.38
CA LEU A 666 -42.89 -29.60 56.09
C LEU A 666 -41.97 -29.93 57.27
N ASP A 667 -41.38 -28.94 57.91
CA ASP A 667 -40.53 -29.11 59.10
C ASP A 667 -41.32 -29.78 60.24
N LYS A 668 -42.57 -29.32 60.49
CA LYS A 668 -43.46 -29.98 61.47
C LYS A 668 -43.75 -31.44 61.13
N LYS A 669 -43.98 -31.74 59.84
CA LYS A 669 -44.20 -33.12 59.36
C LYS A 669 -42.95 -33.98 59.52
N ILE A 670 -41.77 -33.44 59.20
CA ILE A 670 -40.47 -34.10 59.38
C ILE A 670 -40.26 -34.40 60.85
N THR A 671 -40.39 -33.43 61.75
CA THR A 671 -40.22 -33.66 63.20
C THR A 671 -41.20 -34.72 63.74
N HIS A 672 -42.44 -34.75 63.24
CA HIS A 672 -43.39 -35.82 63.60
C HIS A 672 -42.95 -37.20 63.12
N LEU A 673 -42.42 -37.30 61.90
CA LEU A 673 -41.88 -38.55 61.35
C LEU A 673 -40.60 -38.98 62.07
N GLU A 674 -39.72 -38.05 62.42
CA GLU A 674 -38.51 -38.31 63.21
C GLU A 674 -38.83 -38.80 64.62
N ARG A 675 -39.89 -38.27 65.26
CA ARG A 675 -40.41 -38.81 66.53
C ARG A 675 -40.90 -40.25 66.37
N LYS A 676 -41.64 -40.55 65.29
CA LYS A 676 -42.08 -41.92 65.00
C LYS A 676 -40.90 -42.85 64.74
N LEU A 677 -39.92 -42.41 63.94
CA LEU A 677 -38.68 -43.16 63.70
C LEU A 677 -37.94 -43.43 65.02
N ASN A 678 -37.90 -42.47 65.93
CA ASN A 678 -37.30 -42.63 67.24
C ASN A 678 -37.97 -43.73 68.07
N VAL A 679 -39.30 -43.75 68.08
CA VAL A 679 -40.08 -44.81 68.75
C VAL A 679 -39.79 -46.16 68.11
N LEU A 680 -39.80 -46.25 66.78
CA LEU A 680 -39.52 -47.50 66.06
C LEU A 680 -38.10 -48.02 66.33
N PHE A 681 -37.09 -47.16 66.29
CA PHE A 681 -35.71 -47.56 66.57
C PHE A 681 -35.50 -47.92 68.05
N ASN A 682 -36.23 -47.29 68.98
CA ASN A 682 -36.22 -47.69 70.39
C ASN A 682 -36.84 -49.08 70.59
N ILE A 683 -37.94 -49.40 69.90
CA ILE A 683 -38.57 -50.74 69.93
C ILE A 683 -37.62 -51.79 69.35
N LEU A 684 -36.95 -51.48 68.24
CA LEU A 684 -36.03 -52.39 67.56
C LEU A 684 -34.72 -52.61 68.30
N GLY A 685 -34.39 -51.77 69.28
CA GLY A 685 -33.12 -51.82 70.03
C GLY A 685 -31.89 -51.62 69.15
N LYS A 686 -32.02 -50.89 68.03
CA LYS A 686 -30.96 -50.67 67.04
C LYS A 686 -30.88 -49.20 66.68
N ASP A 687 -29.67 -48.71 66.38
CA ASP A 687 -29.42 -47.35 65.89
C ASP A 687 -29.08 -47.30 64.40
N GLU A 688 -29.15 -48.44 63.71
CA GLU A 688 -28.95 -48.58 62.27
C GLU A 688 -29.89 -49.62 61.66
N VAL A 689 -30.55 -49.26 60.55
CA VAL A 689 -31.43 -50.17 59.78
C VAL A 689 -31.14 -50.01 58.29
N ASN A 690 -31.04 -51.13 57.56
CA ASN A 690 -30.95 -51.11 56.09
C ASN A 690 -32.31 -50.73 55.50
N ILE A 691 -32.31 -49.78 54.56
CA ILE A 691 -33.46 -49.37 53.75
C ILE A 691 -33.11 -49.49 52.26
N ASP A 692 -34.09 -49.44 51.37
CA ASP A 692 -33.89 -49.70 49.93
C ASP A 692 -32.80 -48.83 49.29
N ILE A 693 -32.62 -47.61 49.79
CA ILE A 693 -31.66 -46.63 49.27
C ILE A 693 -30.32 -46.60 50.03
N GLY A 694 -30.11 -47.48 51.02
CA GLY A 694 -28.86 -47.53 51.79
C GLY A 694 -29.07 -47.87 53.27
N LYS A 695 -28.42 -47.12 54.16
CA LYS A 695 -28.49 -47.34 55.61
C LYS A 695 -29.01 -46.11 56.32
N LEU A 696 -30.12 -46.25 57.03
CA LEU A 696 -30.64 -45.21 57.91
C LEU A 696 -30.00 -45.36 59.29
N LYS A 697 -29.29 -44.32 59.74
CA LYS A 697 -28.59 -44.24 61.02
C LYS A 697 -29.21 -43.15 61.89
N ARG A 698 -29.40 -43.48 63.16
CA ARG A 698 -29.75 -42.52 64.20
C ARG A 698 -28.50 -42.11 64.96
N ILE A 699 -28.25 -40.81 65.03
CA ILE A 699 -27.17 -40.21 65.83
C ILE A 699 -27.82 -39.43 66.96
N ARG A 700 -27.41 -39.70 68.20
CA ARG A 700 -27.92 -38.99 69.38
C ARG A 700 -26.89 -37.95 69.82
N GLU A 701 -27.27 -36.68 69.80
CA GLU A 701 -26.46 -35.56 70.29
C GLU A 701 -27.32 -34.77 71.28
N ASN A 702 -26.87 -34.65 72.54
CA ASN A 702 -27.48 -33.79 73.57
C ASN A 702 -29.03 -33.85 73.62
N GLU A 703 -29.57 -35.05 73.83
CA GLU A 703 -31.01 -35.35 73.92
C GLU A 703 -31.82 -35.24 72.60
N GLU A 704 -31.22 -34.74 71.51
CA GLU A 704 -31.83 -34.72 70.18
C GLU A 704 -31.28 -35.85 69.30
N SER A 705 -32.15 -36.47 68.50
CA SER A 705 -31.75 -37.51 67.55
C SER A 705 -31.71 -36.93 66.15
N LYS A 706 -30.53 -36.93 65.54
CA LYS A 706 -30.31 -36.62 64.13
C LYS A 706 -30.37 -37.91 63.31
N TRP A 707 -30.92 -37.81 62.11
CA TRP A 707 -31.07 -38.94 61.20
C TRP A 707 -30.21 -38.74 59.97
N ILE A 708 -29.39 -39.73 59.63
CA ILE A 708 -28.52 -39.73 58.45
C ILE A 708 -28.86 -40.94 57.59
N ILE A 709 -28.98 -40.73 56.29
CA ILE A 709 -29.11 -41.79 55.31
C ILE A 709 -27.76 -41.91 54.59
N ASP A 710 -27.03 -42.98 54.86
CA ASP A 710 -25.86 -43.36 54.08
C ASP A 710 -26.34 -44.04 52.80
N ILE A 711 -26.39 -43.28 51.71
CA ILE A 711 -26.78 -43.78 50.40
C ILE A 711 -25.63 -44.65 49.86
N LYS A 712 -25.90 -45.92 49.54
CA LYS A 712 -24.96 -46.74 48.77
C LYS A 712 -25.17 -46.39 47.29
N PHE A 713 -24.20 -45.72 46.68
CA PHE A 713 -24.16 -45.55 45.22
C PHE A 713 -23.91 -46.87 44.52
#